data_AF-A0A1Q8W3T3-F1
#
_entry.id   AF-A0A1Q8W3T3-F1
#
_cell.length_a   1.000
_cell.length_b   1.000
_cell.length_c   1.000
_cell.angle_alpha   90.00
_cell.angle_beta   90.00
_cell.angle_gamma   90.00
#
_symmetry.space_group_name_H-M   'P 1'
#
loop_
_entity.id
_entity.type
_entity.pdbx_description
1 polymer ?
#
loop_
_entity_poly.entity_id
_entity_poly.type
_entity_poly.pdbx_seq_one_letter_code
_entity_poly.pdbx_strand_id
1 'polypeptide(L)'
;MHLKTLTIKGFKSFASSTTLRLEPGITAVVGPNGSGKSNVVDALTWVMGEQGAKNLRGGSMADVIFAGAGSRPALGRAEVSLTIDNTDGALPIDYTEVTISRTLFRGGGSEYRINGSPCRLLDVQELLSDTGLGRQMHVIVGQGQLDAVLSATPEDRRGFIEEAAGVLKHRKRKERALRKLESMAADLARVADLAQELRRQLGPLARQAAIARRARSIQVEVRDATARLLADDVVQAQSLLEAGDEDKEALTRRRSAVEEAERVARVRLSELAAIETTSAQRLAGAGSTWEELTGTAQSLGALADVAGERIRLLASAPAPSHGTDPEELERRAEAAGREEAELADTLEAARTALSDATRVRTDAETAEKAADQELSAAQRRVSERRETIARAGGRVASARSRHEASLAALEQARSALRAAEVREDSARAALAEAGGGAEPAQAAADDAQDAAGAPRRASAEAGAAADAAVRAAAEHDEATRHLAQAREAVAAATDARREAASDRATWTARRDTLAMSLRGQDGTAALLQTGIDGLLGPLAEHLSVERGWENAVAALLGALAEAGLAADAEAALAGLDHARSQDIGAVRLVLADDPSLGDAADTDEEGEPAPGDGALAARSLVSPAQPGRLEQVLDGLLKGSWVVEDLEAARTLRGELPDAVVATRGGDVLAPGWVAGAGRGPPRFSSSPPPTRRPTRRPPPPRRPRRRPTRPWRRLGAGRMPLARRSARHCPPCARPTPRPLGPPRRWPA
;
A
#
# COMPACT_ATOMS: atom_id res chain seq x y z
N MET A 1 67.18 77.69 -22.31
CA MET A 1 66.12 77.58 -21.31
C MET A 1 66.40 78.60 -20.22
N HIS A 2 65.47 79.52 -19.98
CA HIS A 2 65.57 80.43 -18.83
C HIS A 2 64.17 80.73 -18.27
N LEU A 3 64.11 81.16 -17.00
CA LEU A 3 62.86 81.58 -16.38
C LEU A 3 62.49 82.97 -16.90
N LYS A 4 61.30 83.12 -17.52
CA LYS A 4 60.85 84.37 -18.15
C LYS A 4 60.00 85.20 -17.20
N THR A 5 58.99 84.58 -16.57
CA THR A 5 58.11 85.27 -15.62
C THR A 5 57.71 84.36 -14.46
N LEU A 6 57.59 84.94 -13.27
CA LEU A 6 57.05 84.29 -12.07
C LEU A 6 55.88 85.14 -11.55
N THR A 7 54.67 84.62 -11.65
CA THR A 7 53.45 85.25 -11.14
C THR A 7 53.04 84.58 -9.83
N ILE A 8 52.94 85.37 -8.77
CA ILE A 8 52.64 84.92 -7.41
C ILE A 8 51.36 85.58 -6.94
N LYS A 9 50.39 84.79 -6.46
CA LYS A 9 49.10 85.28 -5.99
C LYS A 9 48.64 84.52 -4.75
N GLY A 10 48.41 85.24 -3.66
CA GLY A 10 47.93 84.66 -2.40
C GLY A 10 48.90 83.70 -1.72
N PHE A 11 50.18 83.76 -2.08
CA PHE A 11 51.25 82.91 -1.54
C PHE A 11 52.03 83.67 -0.47
N LYS A 12 52.04 83.17 0.77
CA LYS A 12 52.72 83.79 1.92
C LYS A 12 52.50 85.31 1.97
N SER A 13 53.56 86.12 1.92
CA SER A 13 53.49 87.59 1.99
C SER A 13 52.83 88.28 0.78
N PHE A 14 52.55 87.55 -0.31
CA PHE A 14 52.02 88.11 -1.55
C PHE A 14 50.49 88.04 -1.60
N ALA A 15 49.82 89.05 -1.01
CA ALA A 15 48.35 89.14 -1.02
C ALA A 15 47.77 89.52 -2.39
N SER A 16 48.44 90.42 -3.12
CA SER A 16 48.06 90.84 -4.48
C SER A 16 48.82 90.01 -5.51
N SER A 17 48.26 89.91 -6.73
CA SER A 17 48.96 89.26 -7.85
C SER A 17 50.20 90.07 -8.21
N THR A 18 51.39 89.50 -8.01
CA THR A 18 52.67 90.11 -8.33
C THR A 18 53.35 89.29 -9.42
N THR A 19 53.66 89.92 -10.55
CA THR A 19 54.41 89.29 -11.64
C THR A 19 55.84 89.82 -11.66
N LEU A 20 56.81 88.93 -11.47
CA LEU A 20 58.23 89.21 -11.57
C LEU A 20 58.69 88.82 -12.98
N ARG A 21 59.34 89.75 -13.69
CA ARG A 21 60.02 89.46 -14.96
C ARG A 21 61.47 89.15 -14.66
N LEU A 22 61.95 88.01 -15.16
CA LEU A 22 63.30 87.53 -14.95
C LEU A 22 64.03 87.62 -16.30
N GLU A 23 65.16 88.30 -16.31
CA GLU A 23 66.00 88.41 -17.51
C GLU A 23 67.08 87.34 -17.50
N PRO A 24 67.55 86.88 -18.68
CA PRO A 24 68.70 85.99 -18.77
C PRO A 24 69.93 86.59 -18.07
N GLY A 25 70.56 85.82 -17.18
CA GLY A 25 71.76 86.26 -16.44
C GLY A 25 71.54 86.30 -14.93
N ILE A 26 72.03 87.34 -14.28
CA ILE A 26 71.99 87.48 -12.81
C ILE A 26 70.86 88.42 -12.41
N THR A 27 69.83 87.87 -11.75
CA THR A 27 68.77 88.67 -11.13
C THR A 27 68.99 88.76 -9.62
N ALA A 28 69.14 89.98 -9.10
CA ALA A 28 69.31 90.22 -7.66
C ALA A 28 67.98 90.67 -7.02
N VAL A 29 67.51 89.92 -6.02
CA VAL A 29 66.32 90.28 -5.22
C VAL A 29 66.76 90.92 -3.91
N VAL A 30 66.63 92.25 -3.82
CA VAL A 30 67.06 93.04 -2.65
C VAL A 30 65.87 93.60 -1.87
N GLY A 31 66.06 93.83 -0.57
CA GLY A 31 65.02 94.36 0.32
C GLY A 31 65.37 94.18 1.80
N PRO A 32 64.69 94.89 2.72
CA PRO A 32 64.94 94.80 4.16
C PRO A 32 64.58 93.43 4.74
N ASN A 33 65.06 93.10 5.95
CA ASN A 33 64.68 91.86 6.61
C ASN A 33 63.16 91.78 6.82
N GLY A 34 62.57 90.62 6.54
CA GLY A 34 61.11 90.44 6.59
C GLY A 34 60.35 90.88 5.32
N SER A 35 61.00 91.43 4.31
CA SER A 35 60.35 91.90 3.06
C SER A 35 59.85 90.79 2.12
N GLY A 36 59.93 89.51 2.52
CA GLY A 36 59.45 88.38 1.72
C GLY A 36 60.42 87.87 0.64
N LYS A 37 61.72 88.24 0.67
CA LYS A 37 62.73 87.77 -0.31
C LYS A 37 62.81 86.25 -0.39
N SER A 38 62.92 85.58 0.75
CA SER A 38 62.97 84.12 0.81
C SER A 38 61.68 83.46 0.31
N ASN A 39 60.55 84.16 0.41
CA ASN A 39 59.26 83.65 -0.08
C ASN A 39 59.21 83.56 -1.62
N VAL A 40 60.03 84.33 -2.34
CA VAL A 40 60.15 84.20 -3.81
C VAL A 40 60.83 82.88 -4.17
N VAL A 41 61.87 82.50 -3.45
CA VAL A 41 62.55 81.20 -3.61
C VAL A 41 61.61 80.06 -3.23
N ASP A 42 60.86 80.22 -2.15
CA ASP A 42 59.87 79.23 -1.72
C ASP A 42 58.72 79.09 -2.75
N ALA A 43 58.31 80.17 -3.41
CA ALA A 43 57.31 80.10 -4.48
C ALA A 43 57.83 79.32 -5.70
N LEU A 44 59.11 79.50 -6.03
CA LEU A 44 59.77 78.79 -7.12
C LEU A 44 59.89 77.29 -6.81
N THR A 45 60.42 76.90 -5.64
CA THR A 45 60.52 75.48 -5.23
C THR A 45 59.15 74.82 -5.17
N TRP A 46 58.14 75.57 -4.73
CA TRP A 46 56.78 75.09 -4.61
C TRP A 46 56.13 74.78 -5.96
N VAL A 47 56.23 75.65 -6.96
CA VAL A 47 55.65 75.40 -8.29
C VAL A 47 56.36 74.26 -9.03
N MET A 48 57.64 74.03 -8.74
CA MET A 48 58.43 72.92 -9.31
C MET A 48 58.19 71.56 -8.63
N GLY A 49 57.29 71.50 -7.62
CA GLY A 49 56.78 70.23 -7.11
C GLY A 49 57.27 69.83 -5.71
N GLU A 50 57.82 70.75 -4.92
CA GLU A 50 58.13 70.52 -3.49
C GLU A 50 56.83 70.29 -2.69
N GLN A 51 56.75 69.20 -1.94
CA GLN A 51 55.58 68.82 -1.14
C GLN A 51 55.78 69.02 0.36
N GLY A 52 57.02 69.15 0.82
CA GLY A 52 57.35 69.31 2.24
C GLY A 52 57.02 70.71 2.75
N ALA A 53 56.02 70.83 3.62
CA ALA A 53 55.70 72.09 4.30
C ALA A 53 56.91 72.66 5.07
N LYS A 54 57.73 71.76 5.67
CA LYS A 54 58.98 72.12 6.36
C LYS A 54 60.00 72.79 5.43
N ASN A 55 60.16 72.27 4.21
CA ASN A 55 61.09 72.82 3.22
C ASN A 55 60.64 74.21 2.73
N LEU A 56 59.33 74.46 2.77
CA LEU A 56 58.72 75.76 2.47
C LEU A 56 58.62 76.66 3.71
N ARG A 57 59.37 76.40 4.79
CA ARG A 57 59.36 77.21 6.02
C ARG A 57 57.95 77.41 6.62
N GLY A 58 57.09 76.39 6.54
CA GLY A 58 55.74 76.36 7.13
C GLY A 58 55.53 75.13 8.01
N GLY A 59 54.54 75.17 8.90
CA GLY A 59 54.16 74.01 9.74
C GLY A 59 53.20 73.07 9.01
N SER A 60 52.28 73.64 8.23
CA SER A 60 51.29 72.95 7.39
C SER A 60 51.35 73.46 5.95
N MET A 61 50.88 72.63 5.01
CA MET A 61 50.75 73.04 3.61
C MET A 61 49.80 74.23 3.44
N ALA A 62 48.81 74.37 4.33
CA ALA A 62 47.89 75.50 4.35
C ALA A 62 48.56 76.84 4.69
N ASP A 63 49.70 76.82 5.39
CA ASP A 63 50.45 78.02 5.81
C ASP A 63 51.13 78.74 4.63
N VAL A 64 51.14 78.08 3.47
CA VAL A 64 51.60 78.67 2.22
C VAL A 64 50.58 79.69 1.67
N ILE A 65 49.32 79.62 2.09
CA ILE A 65 48.27 80.56 1.70
C ILE A 65 48.34 81.81 2.58
N PHE A 66 48.22 83.00 1.98
CA PHE A 66 48.21 84.27 2.71
C PHE A 66 47.16 84.27 3.84
N ALA A 67 47.64 84.36 5.07
CA ALA A 67 46.83 84.28 6.29
C ALA A 67 46.11 85.60 6.65
N GLY A 68 46.31 86.68 5.88
CA GLY A 68 45.80 88.02 6.19
C GLY A 68 46.85 88.89 6.89
N ALA A 69 46.85 90.19 6.63
CA ALA A 69 47.75 91.15 7.29
C ALA A 69 47.13 92.56 7.25
N GLY A 70 47.02 93.21 8.41
CA GLY A 70 46.47 94.57 8.53
C GLY A 70 45.05 94.69 7.97
N SER A 71 44.88 95.52 6.94
CA SER A 71 43.61 95.76 6.25
C SER A 71 43.24 94.73 5.17
N ARG A 72 44.07 93.69 4.94
CA ARG A 72 43.84 92.68 3.89
C ARG A 72 43.32 91.36 4.47
N PRO A 73 42.17 90.85 3.99
CA PRO A 73 41.60 89.59 4.48
C PRO A 73 42.44 88.38 4.04
N ALA A 74 42.31 87.28 4.79
CA ALA A 74 42.94 86.01 4.46
C ALA A 74 42.35 85.43 3.15
N LEU A 75 43.20 84.88 2.28
CA LEU A 75 42.77 84.34 0.98
C LEU A 75 42.45 82.85 1.07
N GLY A 76 41.49 82.38 0.26
CA GLY A 76 41.09 80.96 0.22
C GLY A 76 41.97 80.06 -0.65
N ARG A 77 42.87 80.65 -1.45
CA ARG A 77 43.77 79.92 -2.36
C ARG A 77 45.10 80.65 -2.56
N ALA A 78 46.15 79.88 -2.82
CA ALA A 78 47.43 80.37 -3.32
C ALA A 78 47.66 79.81 -4.73
N GLU A 79 48.18 80.64 -5.63
CA GLU A 79 48.49 80.29 -7.01
C GLU A 79 49.87 80.87 -7.37
N VAL A 80 50.74 80.02 -7.90
CA VAL A 80 52.04 80.42 -8.44
C VAL A 80 52.15 79.86 -9.84
N SER A 81 52.51 80.72 -10.79
CA SER A 81 52.73 80.38 -12.19
C SER A 81 54.14 80.76 -12.61
N LEU A 82 54.89 79.81 -13.16
CA LEU A 82 56.23 79.97 -13.66
C LEU A 82 56.24 79.76 -15.17
N THR A 83 56.65 80.78 -15.92
CA THR A 83 56.82 80.71 -17.38
C THR A 83 58.30 80.53 -17.70
N ILE A 84 58.61 79.49 -18.46
CA ILE A 84 59.95 79.11 -18.89
C ILE A 84 60.01 79.28 -20.41
N ASP A 85 61.05 79.96 -20.89
CA ASP A 85 61.39 79.97 -22.30
C ASP A 85 62.11 78.66 -22.67
N ASN A 86 61.51 77.90 -23.60
CA ASN A 86 61.95 76.60 -24.08
C ASN A 86 62.37 76.66 -25.57
N THR A 87 62.81 77.82 -26.07
CA THR A 87 63.25 77.97 -27.47
C THR A 87 64.43 77.03 -27.84
N ASP A 88 65.21 76.58 -26.86
CA ASP A 88 66.29 75.61 -27.03
C ASP A 88 65.86 74.13 -26.96
N GLY A 89 64.56 73.85 -26.74
CA GLY A 89 64.01 72.49 -26.74
C GLY A 89 64.50 71.61 -25.58
N ALA A 90 64.97 72.20 -24.48
CA ALA A 90 65.48 71.48 -23.33
C ALA A 90 64.38 70.69 -22.58
N LEU A 91 63.15 71.20 -22.58
CA LEU A 91 61.98 70.48 -22.08
C LEU A 91 61.37 69.65 -23.22
N PRO A 92 61.00 68.37 -22.97
CA PRO A 92 60.39 67.47 -23.96
C PRO A 92 58.91 67.84 -24.26
N ILE A 93 58.67 69.07 -24.71
CA ILE A 93 57.36 69.63 -25.06
C ILE A 93 57.53 70.55 -26.27
N ASP A 94 56.65 70.43 -27.27
CA ASP A 94 56.69 71.18 -28.55
C ASP A 94 56.26 72.67 -28.44
N TYR A 95 56.32 73.26 -27.24
CA TYR A 95 56.01 74.67 -27.00
C TYR A 95 57.28 75.46 -26.75
N THR A 96 57.40 76.61 -27.41
CA THR A 96 58.49 77.57 -27.19
C THR A 96 58.41 78.26 -25.83
N GLU A 97 57.22 78.34 -25.24
CA GLU A 97 57.01 78.84 -23.88
C GLU A 97 56.17 77.85 -23.07
N VAL A 98 56.66 77.50 -21.88
CA VAL A 98 56.04 76.53 -20.98
C VAL A 98 55.70 77.21 -19.67
N THR A 99 54.41 77.32 -19.37
CA THR A 99 53.87 77.87 -18.13
C THR A 99 53.43 76.73 -17.21
N ILE A 100 54.13 76.54 -16.11
CA ILE A 100 53.76 75.60 -15.04
C ILE A 100 53.06 76.40 -13.95
N SER A 101 51.83 76.04 -13.62
CA SER A 101 51.12 76.66 -12.49
C SER A 101 50.68 75.63 -11.46
N ARG A 102 50.75 76.05 -10.19
CA ARG A 102 50.30 75.27 -9.04
C ARG A 102 49.32 76.12 -8.24
N THR A 103 48.14 75.55 -7.98
CA THR A 103 47.09 76.17 -7.16
C THR A 103 46.79 75.28 -5.96
N LEU A 104 46.72 75.87 -4.78
CA LEU A 104 46.37 75.19 -3.54
C LEU A 104 45.18 75.88 -2.88
N PHE A 105 44.20 75.08 -2.49
CA PHE A 105 42.98 75.53 -1.83
C PHE A 105 43.06 75.27 -0.33
N ARG A 106 42.48 76.17 0.47
CA ARG A 106 42.45 76.05 1.94
C ARG A 106 41.68 74.80 2.42
N GLY A 107 40.71 74.31 1.62
CA GLY A 107 39.96 73.08 1.89
C GLY A 107 40.72 71.78 1.59
N GLY A 108 41.99 71.87 1.19
CA GLY A 108 42.77 70.72 0.71
C GLY A 108 42.66 70.56 -0.81
N GLY A 109 43.66 69.89 -1.39
CA GLY A 109 43.80 69.72 -2.84
C GLY A 109 44.78 70.72 -3.46
N SER A 110 45.74 70.19 -4.21
CA SER A 110 46.67 70.96 -5.04
C SER A 110 46.49 70.57 -6.49
N GLU A 111 46.24 71.54 -7.36
CA GLU A 111 46.13 71.36 -8.80
C GLU A 111 47.42 71.83 -9.47
N TYR A 112 47.92 71.02 -10.40
CA TYR A 112 49.01 71.39 -11.30
C TYR A 112 48.47 71.58 -12.70
N ARG A 113 48.98 72.59 -13.41
CA ARG A 113 48.68 72.82 -14.81
C ARG A 113 49.96 73.12 -15.59
N ILE A 114 50.05 72.58 -16.80
CA ILE A 114 51.09 72.93 -17.78
C ILE A 114 50.36 73.58 -18.97
N ASN A 115 50.72 74.82 -19.30
CA ASN A 115 50.06 75.62 -20.34
C ASN A 115 48.53 75.66 -20.20
N GLY A 116 48.04 75.71 -18.96
CA GLY A 116 46.61 75.73 -18.64
C GLY A 116 45.92 74.35 -18.59
N SER A 117 46.55 73.29 -19.08
CA SER A 117 46.02 71.92 -19.05
C SER A 117 46.30 71.25 -17.70
N PRO A 118 45.31 70.59 -17.06
CA PRO A 118 45.51 69.91 -15.79
C PRO A 118 46.46 68.72 -15.95
N CYS A 119 47.40 68.57 -15.02
CA CYS A 119 48.42 67.51 -15.04
C CYS A 119 48.66 66.97 -13.64
N ARG A 120 49.30 65.80 -13.54
CA ARG A 120 49.70 65.22 -12.25
C ARG A 120 51.06 65.77 -11.83
N LEU A 121 51.32 65.73 -10.53
CA LEU A 121 52.66 66.03 -9.99
C LEU A 121 53.75 65.18 -10.64
N LEU A 122 53.46 63.92 -10.93
CA LEU A 122 54.42 63.02 -11.58
C LEU A 122 54.82 63.55 -12.96
N ASP A 123 53.89 64.12 -13.71
CA ASP A 123 54.11 64.64 -15.06
C ASP A 123 54.99 65.91 -15.02
N VAL A 124 54.74 66.81 -14.06
CA VAL A 124 55.59 67.98 -13.81
C VAL A 124 57.01 67.57 -13.36
N GLN A 125 57.12 66.56 -12.51
CA GLN A 125 58.40 66.02 -12.04
C GLN A 125 59.18 65.32 -13.15
N GLU A 126 58.51 64.56 -14.02
CA GLU A 126 59.14 63.90 -15.17
C GLU A 126 59.60 64.95 -16.19
N LEU A 127 58.78 65.97 -16.46
CA LEU A 127 59.12 67.07 -17.36
C LEU A 127 60.39 67.83 -16.92
N LEU A 128 60.53 68.12 -15.63
CA LEU A 128 61.68 68.85 -15.08
C LEU A 128 62.88 67.96 -14.73
N SER A 129 62.74 66.63 -14.83
CA SER A 129 63.80 65.68 -14.44
C SER A 129 65.01 65.72 -15.37
N ASP A 130 64.80 66.01 -16.66
CA ASP A 130 65.86 66.03 -17.67
C ASP A 130 66.57 67.39 -17.78
N THR A 131 65.97 68.47 -17.24
CA THR A 131 66.56 69.82 -17.26
C THR A 131 67.36 70.17 -16.00
N GLY A 132 67.54 69.21 -15.07
CA GLY A 132 68.19 69.45 -13.78
C GLY A 132 67.34 70.28 -12.82
N LEU A 133 66.03 70.42 -13.08
CA LEU A 133 65.07 71.21 -12.28
C LEU A 133 64.14 70.32 -11.40
N GLY A 134 64.49 69.05 -11.15
CA GLY A 134 63.64 68.01 -10.52
C GLY A 134 63.65 67.93 -8.98
N ARG A 135 63.00 66.91 -8.41
CA ARG A 135 62.62 66.81 -6.97
C ARG A 135 63.76 66.85 -5.93
N GLN A 136 65.03 66.67 -6.32
CA GLN A 136 66.20 66.73 -5.43
C GLN A 136 67.17 67.84 -5.87
N MET A 137 66.63 69.04 -6.13
CA MET A 137 67.36 70.22 -6.59
C MET A 137 68.62 70.55 -5.80
N HIS A 138 69.79 70.41 -6.44
CA HIS A 138 71.04 71.07 -6.04
C HIS A 138 71.17 72.50 -6.60
N VAL A 139 70.22 72.92 -7.45
CA VAL A 139 70.23 74.25 -8.11
C VAL A 139 69.68 75.34 -7.20
N ILE A 140 68.87 74.98 -6.19
CA ILE A 140 68.29 75.95 -5.25
C ILE A 140 68.96 75.77 -3.90
N VAL A 141 69.95 76.62 -3.64
CA VAL A 141 70.66 76.60 -2.35
C VAL A 141 69.83 77.36 -1.32
N GLY A 142 69.01 76.60 -0.59
CA GLY A 142 68.28 77.10 0.57
C GLY A 142 69.21 77.36 1.77
N GLN A 143 68.71 78.11 2.75
CA GLN A 143 69.42 78.35 4.00
C GLN A 143 69.66 77.02 4.73
N GLY A 144 70.93 76.65 4.96
CA GLY A 144 71.34 75.40 5.64
C GLY A 144 71.53 74.17 4.74
N GLN A 145 71.24 74.24 3.44
CA GLN A 145 71.46 73.10 2.53
C GLN A 145 72.94 72.84 2.20
N LEU A 146 73.80 73.87 2.27
CA LEU A 146 75.23 73.71 2.05
C LEU A 146 75.86 72.77 3.08
N ASP A 147 75.47 72.91 4.35
CA ASP A 147 75.95 72.06 5.45
C ASP A 147 75.47 70.61 5.30
N ALA A 148 74.27 70.40 4.75
CA ALA A 148 73.70 69.07 4.50
C ALA A 148 74.47 68.30 3.41
N VAL A 149 74.91 68.98 2.35
CA VAL A 149 75.73 68.36 1.29
C VAL A 149 77.13 68.01 1.82
N LEU A 150 77.72 68.87 2.66
CA LEU A 150 79.04 68.65 3.25
C LEU A 150 79.05 67.48 4.26
N SER A 151 77.95 67.30 5.01
CA SER A 151 77.78 66.25 6.02
C SER A 151 77.15 64.94 5.51
N ALA A 152 76.79 64.85 4.23
CA ALA A 152 76.14 63.67 3.64
C ALA A 152 77.00 62.39 3.69
N THR A 153 76.35 61.24 3.87
CA THR A 153 77.00 59.91 3.82
C THR A 153 77.44 59.55 2.40
N PRO A 154 78.39 58.61 2.21
CA PRO A 154 78.79 58.14 0.87
C PRO A 154 77.62 57.63 0.02
N GLU A 155 76.63 56.98 0.64
CA GLU A 155 75.42 56.48 -0.01
C GLU A 155 74.53 57.62 -0.50
N ASP A 156 74.33 58.66 0.33
CA ASP A 156 73.57 59.85 -0.05
C ASP A 156 74.29 60.65 -1.15
N ARG A 157 75.63 60.77 -1.05
CA ARG A 157 76.46 61.41 -2.08
C ARG A 157 76.40 60.69 -3.42
N ARG A 158 76.33 59.36 -3.41
CA ARG A 158 76.16 58.56 -4.63
C ARG A 158 74.85 58.91 -5.33
N GLY A 159 73.76 59.13 -4.58
CA GLY A 159 72.50 59.61 -5.15
C GLY A 159 72.68 60.92 -5.92
N PHE A 160 73.38 61.88 -5.32
CA PHE A 160 73.68 63.18 -5.95
C PHE A 160 74.51 63.04 -7.24
N ILE A 161 75.49 62.13 -7.25
CA ILE A 161 76.33 61.88 -8.43
C ILE A 161 75.54 61.15 -9.53
N GLU A 162 74.72 60.15 -9.19
CA GLU A 162 73.90 59.40 -10.16
C GLU A 162 72.83 60.28 -10.81
N GLU A 163 72.31 61.28 -10.08
CA GLU A 163 71.39 62.29 -10.58
C GLU A 163 72.08 63.28 -11.51
N ALA A 164 73.25 63.80 -11.13
CA ALA A 164 74.07 64.66 -12.00
C ALA A 164 74.48 63.95 -13.30
N ALA A 165 74.67 62.63 -13.26
CA ALA A 165 74.97 61.81 -14.43
C ALA A 165 73.72 61.43 -15.26
N GLY A 166 72.50 61.76 -14.82
CA GLY A 166 71.25 61.48 -15.54
C GLY A 166 70.85 59.99 -15.59
N VAL A 167 71.49 59.11 -14.83
CA VAL A 167 71.29 57.64 -14.89
C VAL A 167 70.06 57.19 -14.09
N LEU A 168 69.59 58.02 -13.16
CA LEU A 168 68.51 57.71 -12.23
C LEU A 168 67.20 57.29 -12.92
N LYS A 169 66.87 57.87 -14.08
CA LYS A 169 65.65 57.54 -14.85
C LYS A 169 65.68 56.11 -15.39
N HIS A 170 66.83 55.66 -15.91
CA HIS A 170 66.99 54.31 -16.46
C HIS A 170 66.91 53.26 -15.34
N ARG A 171 67.49 53.56 -14.18
CA ARG A 171 67.40 52.70 -13.00
C ARG A 171 65.97 52.53 -12.51
N LYS A 172 65.20 53.61 -12.35
CA LYS A 172 63.78 53.56 -11.95
C LYS A 172 62.91 52.83 -12.97
N ARG A 173 63.16 53.02 -14.28
CA ARG A 173 62.45 52.28 -15.35
C ARG A 173 62.74 50.77 -15.28
N LYS A 174 64.01 50.37 -15.08
CA LYS A 174 64.41 48.97 -14.90
C LYS A 174 63.72 48.33 -13.70
N GLU A 175 63.71 49.00 -12.56
CA GLU A 175 63.09 48.49 -11.34
C GLU A 175 61.57 48.31 -11.52
N ARG A 176 60.88 49.26 -12.16
CA ARG A 176 59.45 49.13 -12.48
C ARG A 176 59.17 47.94 -13.41
N ALA A 177 60.02 47.72 -14.41
CA ALA A 177 59.88 46.60 -15.34
C ALA A 177 60.09 45.25 -14.65
N LEU A 178 61.09 45.14 -13.76
CA LEU A 178 61.35 43.93 -12.98
C LEU A 178 60.17 43.58 -12.07
N ARG A 179 59.64 44.55 -11.32
CA ARG A 179 58.45 44.33 -10.49
C ARG A 179 57.23 43.88 -11.31
N LYS A 180 57.08 44.41 -12.53
CA LYS A 180 56.00 43.98 -13.43
C LYS A 180 56.19 42.54 -13.91
N LEU A 181 57.42 42.14 -14.26
CA LEU A 181 57.73 40.77 -14.65
C LEU A 181 57.48 39.77 -13.51
N GLU A 182 57.86 40.12 -12.29
CA GLU A 182 57.58 39.29 -11.10
C GLU A 182 56.07 39.10 -10.89
N SER A 183 55.27 40.17 -11.01
CA SER A 183 53.80 40.07 -10.96
C SER A 183 53.25 39.15 -12.05
N MET A 184 53.72 39.29 -13.29
CA MET A 184 53.26 38.46 -14.40
C MET A 184 53.63 36.99 -14.22
N ALA A 185 54.79 36.69 -13.65
CA ALA A 185 55.20 35.31 -13.36
C ALA A 185 54.27 34.66 -12.32
N ALA A 186 53.88 35.40 -11.28
CA ALA A 186 52.92 34.94 -10.29
C ALA A 186 51.53 34.68 -10.89
N ASP A 187 51.07 35.57 -11.78
CA ASP A 187 49.79 35.39 -12.48
C ASP A 187 49.81 34.15 -13.38
N LEU A 188 50.92 33.91 -14.10
CA LEU A 188 51.07 32.76 -14.98
C LEU A 188 51.07 31.44 -14.20
N ALA A 189 51.72 31.40 -13.03
CA ALA A 189 51.69 30.25 -12.13
C ALA A 189 50.25 29.93 -11.70
N ARG A 190 49.47 30.95 -11.31
CA ARG A 190 48.05 30.77 -10.95
C ARG A 190 47.22 30.23 -12.11
N VAL A 191 47.44 30.70 -13.34
CA VAL A 191 46.73 30.18 -14.52
C VAL A 191 47.09 28.72 -14.79
N ALA A 192 48.36 28.35 -14.61
CA ALA A 192 48.81 26.96 -14.76
C ALA A 192 48.14 26.03 -13.74
N ASP A 193 48.07 26.45 -12.47
CA ASP A 193 47.38 25.71 -11.40
C ASP A 193 45.89 25.52 -11.72
N LEU A 194 45.21 26.59 -12.14
CA LEU A 194 43.80 26.53 -12.53
C LEU A 194 43.58 25.59 -13.72
N ALA A 195 44.46 25.64 -14.73
CA ALA A 195 44.39 24.75 -15.88
C ALA A 195 44.58 23.28 -15.48
N GLN A 196 45.48 22.99 -14.53
CA GLN A 196 45.66 21.64 -14.01
C GLN A 196 44.44 21.16 -13.23
N GLU A 197 43.85 22.02 -12.40
CA GLU A 197 42.63 21.69 -11.66
C GLU A 197 41.46 21.41 -12.62
N LEU A 198 41.26 22.24 -13.64
CA LEU A 198 40.24 22.03 -14.66
C LEU A 198 40.45 20.70 -15.41
N ARG A 199 41.68 20.35 -15.77
CA ARG A 199 41.98 19.03 -16.38
C ARG A 199 41.62 17.87 -15.45
N ARG A 200 41.87 18.00 -14.14
CA ARG A 200 41.50 16.99 -13.15
C ARG A 200 39.98 16.83 -13.06
N GLN A 201 39.23 17.92 -13.13
CA GLN A 201 37.76 17.92 -13.09
C GLN A 201 37.13 17.36 -14.39
N LEU A 202 37.75 17.58 -15.55
CA LEU A 202 37.25 17.09 -16.84
C LEU A 202 37.22 15.56 -16.94
N GLY A 203 38.16 14.84 -16.31
CA GLY A 203 38.21 13.38 -16.35
C GLY A 203 36.94 12.69 -15.81
N PRO A 204 36.51 12.97 -14.57
CA PRO A 204 35.24 12.53 -14.03
C PRO A 204 34.03 12.95 -14.88
N LEU A 205 33.98 14.20 -15.35
CA LEU A 205 32.89 14.70 -16.20
C LEU A 205 32.79 13.93 -17.52
N ALA A 206 33.92 13.60 -18.15
CA ALA A 206 33.93 12.79 -19.37
C ALA A 206 33.36 11.38 -19.12
N ARG A 207 33.67 10.77 -17.98
CA ARG A 207 33.08 9.48 -17.57
C ARG A 207 31.58 9.59 -17.34
N GLN A 208 31.13 10.64 -16.65
CA GLN A 208 29.70 10.89 -16.42
C GLN A 208 28.96 11.10 -17.75
N ALA A 209 29.52 11.87 -18.68
CA ALA A 209 28.94 12.06 -20.01
C ALA A 209 28.86 10.75 -20.81
N ALA A 210 29.87 9.88 -20.72
CA ALA A 210 29.85 8.56 -21.36
C ALA A 210 28.77 7.64 -20.77
N ILE A 211 28.56 7.67 -19.45
CA ILE A 211 27.49 6.92 -18.78
C ILE A 211 26.12 7.48 -19.19
N ALA A 212 25.95 8.80 -19.20
CA ALA A 212 24.70 9.44 -19.60
C ALA A 212 24.31 9.11 -21.05
N ARG A 213 25.29 9.08 -21.98
CA ARG A 213 25.06 8.65 -23.37
C ARG A 213 24.60 7.19 -23.46
N ARG A 214 25.22 6.27 -22.71
CA ARG A 214 24.80 4.86 -22.65
C ARG A 214 23.41 4.70 -22.01
N ALA A 215 23.13 5.44 -20.94
CA ALA A 215 21.81 5.42 -20.32
C ALA A 215 20.72 5.87 -21.32
N ARG A 216 21.02 6.90 -22.14
CA ARG A 216 20.11 7.36 -23.19
C ARG A 216 19.87 6.31 -24.28
N SER A 217 20.91 5.58 -24.72
CA SER A 217 20.71 4.50 -25.70
C SER A 217 19.87 3.37 -25.12
N ILE A 218 20.17 2.95 -23.88
CA ILE A 218 19.38 1.92 -23.18
C ILE A 218 17.92 2.35 -23.02
N GLN A 219 17.65 3.62 -22.66
CA GLN A 219 16.28 4.11 -22.55
C GLN A 219 15.52 4.07 -23.88
N VAL A 220 16.19 4.36 -24.99
CA VAL A 220 15.60 4.25 -26.34
C VAL A 220 15.27 2.79 -26.64
N GLU A 221 16.17 1.85 -26.37
CA GLU A 221 15.94 0.41 -26.56
C GLU A 221 14.80 -0.12 -25.68
N VAL A 222 14.77 0.28 -24.40
CA VAL A 222 13.68 -0.09 -23.48
C VAL A 222 12.34 0.46 -23.98
N ARG A 223 12.31 1.71 -24.46
CA ARG A 223 11.10 2.32 -25.00
C ARG A 223 10.61 1.59 -26.25
N ASP A 224 11.51 1.22 -27.16
CA ASP A 224 11.17 0.44 -28.36
C ASP A 224 10.64 -0.95 -27.99
N ALA A 225 11.35 -1.68 -27.11
CA ALA A 225 10.91 -3.00 -26.64
C ALA A 225 9.55 -2.94 -25.94
N THR A 226 9.32 -1.92 -25.09
CA THR A 226 8.04 -1.71 -24.41
C THR A 226 6.93 -1.40 -25.42
N ALA A 227 7.20 -0.57 -26.43
CA ALA A 227 6.22 -0.27 -27.48
C ALA A 227 5.83 -1.53 -28.26
N ARG A 228 6.78 -2.42 -28.56
CA ARG A 228 6.50 -3.70 -29.22
C ARG A 228 5.65 -4.63 -28.36
N LEU A 229 5.96 -4.75 -27.06
CA LEU A 229 5.16 -5.55 -26.13
C LEU A 229 3.74 -5.00 -25.99
N LEU A 230 3.58 -3.68 -25.89
CA LEU A 230 2.27 -3.05 -25.83
C LEU A 230 1.48 -3.22 -27.14
N ALA A 231 2.15 -3.21 -28.29
CA ALA A 231 1.51 -3.50 -29.57
C ALA A 231 1.00 -4.95 -29.61
N ASP A 232 1.79 -5.92 -29.13
CA ASP A 232 1.37 -7.33 -29.02
C ASP A 232 0.18 -7.49 -28.07
N ASP A 233 0.23 -6.85 -26.89
CA ASP A 233 -0.89 -6.85 -25.93
C ASP A 233 -2.18 -6.29 -26.54
N VAL A 234 -2.09 -5.25 -27.38
CA VAL A 234 -3.25 -4.69 -28.09
C VAL A 234 -3.80 -5.66 -29.11
N VAL A 235 -2.94 -6.30 -29.92
CA VAL A 235 -3.37 -7.30 -30.92
C VAL A 235 -4.02 -8.50 -30.23
N GLN A 236 -3.43 -9.00 -29.13
CA GLN A 236 -4.03 -10.06 -28.33
C GLN A 236 -5.38 -9.64 -27.74
N ALA A 237 -5.48 -8.42 -27.21
CA ALA A 237 -6.75 -7.91 -26.69
C ALA A 237 -7.82 -7.77 -27.78
N GLN A 238 -7.45 -7.34 -28.98
CA GLN A 238 -8.36 -7.24 -30.13
C GLN A 238 -8.85 -8.62 -30.57
N SER A 239 -7.95 -9.60 -30.74
CA SER A 239 -8.36 -10.97 -31.11
C SER A 239 -9.28 -11.63 -30.06
N LEU A 240 -9.06 -11.37 -28.77
CA LEU A 240 -9.96 -11.82 -27.71
C LEU A 240 -11.34 -11.14 -27.75
N LEU A 241 -11.39 -9.87 -28.14
CA LEU A 241 -12.66 -9.15 -28.32
C LEU A 241 -13.43 -9.70 -29.52
N GLU A 242 -12.76 -9.92 -30.66
CA GLU A 242 -13.35 -10.51 -31.86
C GLU A 242 -13.92 -11.90 -31.57
N ALA A 243 -13.14 -12.78 -30.91
CA ALA A 243 -13.61 -14.08 -30.48
C ALA A 243 -14.82 -13.99 -29.52
N GLY A 244 -14.80 -13.01 -28.61
CA GLY A 244 -15.92 -12.75 -27.71
C GLY A 244 -17.19 -12.26 -28.40
N ASP A 245 -17.05 -11.49 -29.48
CA ASP A 245 -18.17 -11.03 -30.30
C ASP A 245 -18.76 -12.19 -31.14
N GLU A 246 -17.92 -13.05 -31.71
CA GLU A 246 -18.36 -14.29 -32.38
C GLU A 246 -19.15 -15.22 -31.44
N ASP A 247 -18.62 -15.43 -30.22
CA ASP A 247 -19.28 -16.21 -29.17
C ASP A 247 -20.64 -15.59 -28.79
N LYS A 248 -20.70 -14.27 -28.68
CA LYS A 248 -21.94 -13.54 -28.37
C LYS A 248 -22.97 -13.70 -29.49
N GLU A 249 -22.56 -13.60 -30.75
CA GLU A 249 -23.44 -13.84 -31.89
C GLU A 249 -23.94 -15.29 -31.94
N ALA A 250 -23.08 -16.26 -31.66
CA ALA A 250 -23.47 -17.66 -31.56
C ALA A 250 -24.47 -17.90 -30.43
N LEU A 251 -24.27 -17.28 -29.26
CA LEU A 251 -25.20 -17.34 -28.14
C LEU A 251 -26.54 -16.67 -28.46
N THR A 252 -26.54 -15.51 -29.12
CA THR A 252 -27.78 -14.86 -29.55
C THR A 252 -28.56 -15.72 -30.53
N ARG A 253 -27.89 -16.37 -31.49
CA ARG A 253 -28.54 -17.32 -32.43
C ARG A 253 -29.10 -18.56 -31.72
N ARG A 254 -28.36 -19.12 -30.76
CA ARG A 254 -28.86 -20.25 -29.95
C ARG A 254 -30.06 -19.85 -29.11
N ARG A 255 -30.02 -18.66 -28.50
CA ARG A 255 -31.12 -18.13 -27.70
C ARG A 255 -32.38 -17.95 -28.54
N SER A 256 -32.29 -17.34 -29.72
CA SER A 256 -33.47 -17.16 -30.58
C SER A 256 -34.05 -18.49 -31.05
N ALA A 257 -33.21 -19.49 -31.33
CA ALA A 257 -33.67 -20.84 -31.67
C ALA A 257 -34.41 -21.53 -30.51
N VAL A 258 -33.92 -21.37 -29.27
CA VAL A 258 -34.60 -21.90 -28.07
C VAL A 258 -35.91 -21.18 -27.80
N GLU A 259 -35.94 -19.84 -27.91
CA GLU A 259 -37.16 -19.05 -27.74
C GLU A 259 -38.24 -19.44 -28.77
N GLU A 260 -37.83 -19.73 -30.01
CA GLU A 260 -38.75 -20.21 -31.05
C GLU A 260 -39.24 -21.65 -30.76
N ALA A 261 -38.36 -22.55 -30.34
CA ALA A 261 -38.74 -23.91 -29.96
C ALA A 261 -39.70 -23.92 -28.75
N GLU A 262 -39.47 -23.04 -27.76
CA GLU A 262 -40.37 -22.86 -26.61
C GLU A 262 -41.75 -22.35 -27.07
N ARG A 263 -41.78 -21.39 -28.00
CA ARG A 263 -43.02 -20.85 -28.56
C ARG A 263 -43.83 -21.95 -29.25
N VAL A 264 -43.19 -22.77 -30.08
CA VAL A 264 -43.83 -23.91 -30.76
C VAL A 264 -44.34 -24.94 -29.74
N ALA A 265 -43.53 -25.31 -28.76
CA ALA A 265 -43.91 -26.25 -27.71
C ALA A 265 -45.12 -25.75 -26.90
N ARG A 266 -45.18 -24.45 -26.59
CA ARG A 266 -46.30 -23.84 -25.87
C ARG A 266 -47.60 -23.88 -26.66
N VAL A 267 -47.54 -23.61 -27.97
CA VAL A 267 -48.70 -23.76 -28.86
C VAL A 267 -49.16 -25.22 -28.85
N ARG A 268 -48.25 -26.18 -29.01
CA ARG A 268 -48.60 -27.60 -29.01
C ARG A 268 -49.21 -28.07 -27.69
N LEU A 269 -48.70 -27.58 -26.56
CA LEU A 269 -49.26 -27.86 -25.24
C LEU A 269 -50.69 -27.32 -25.11
N SER A 270 -50.97 -26.13 -25.64
CA SER A 270 -52.32 -25.57 -25.64
C SER A 270 -53.31 -26.38 -26.51
N GLU A 271 -52.85 -26.88 -27.65
CA GLU A 271 -53.64 -27.77 -28.51
C GLU A 271 -53.96 -29.08 -27.79
N LEU A 272 -52.96 -29.70 -27.16
CA LEU A 272 -53.14 -30.94 -26.41
C LEU A 272 -54.08 -30.77 -25.21
N ALA A 273 -53.96 -29.67 -24.47
CA ALA A 273 -54.86 -29.36 -23.35
C ALA A 273 -56.32 -29.17 -23.82
N ALA A 274 -56.54 -28.57 -25.01
CA ALA A 274 -57.87 -28.45 -25.60
C ALA A 274 -58.45 -29.83 -25.99
N ILE A 275 -57.62 -30.72 -26.54
CA ILE A 275 -58.00 -32.10 -26.87
C ILE A 275 -58.34 -32.88 -25.59
N GLU A 276 -57.53 -32.77 -24.55
CA GLU A 276 -57.75 -33.41 -23.25
C GLU A 276 -59.08 -32.96 -22.64
N THR A 277 -59.34 -31.66 -22.61
CA THR A 277 -60.60 -31.10 -22.09
C THR A 277 -61.81 -31.65 -22.86
N THR A 278 -61.71 -31.69 -24.20
CA THR A 278 -62.79 -32.21 -25.05
C THR A 278 -63.00 -33.71 -24.83
N SER A 279 -61.91 -34.47 -24.66
CA SER A 279 -61.96 -35.92 -24.41
C SER A 279 -62.55 -36.23 -23.03
N ALA A 280 -62.20 -35.45 -22.00
CA ALA A 280 -62.77 -35.55 -20.67
C ALA A 280 -64.28 -35.26 -20.67
N GLN A 281 -64.73 -34.25 -21.43
CA GLN A 281 -66.16 -33.97 -21.60
C GLN A 281 -66.91 -35.12 -22.28
N ARG A 282 -66.32 -35.73 -23.33
CA ARG A 282 -66.90 -36.90 -24.00
C ARG A 282 -66.99 -38.10 -23.06
N LEU A 283 -65.94 -38.35 -22.28
CA LEU A 283 -65.91 -39.43 -21.29
C LEU A 283 -66.98 -39.23 -20.21
N ALA A 284 -67.14 -38.00 -19.70
CA ALA A 284 -68.18 -37.68 -18.73
C ALA A 284 -69.60 -37.95 -19.29
N GLY A 285 -69.87 -37.56 -20.54
CA GLY A 285 -71.15 -37.85 -21.20
C GLY A 285 -71.39 -39.35 -21.46
N ALA A 286 -70.32 -40.10 -21.79
CA ALA A 286 -70.40 -41.57 -21.91
C ALA A 286 -70.64 -42.24 -20.55
N GLY A 287 -70.02 -41.73 -19.48
CA GLY A 287 -70.24 -42.19 -18.11
C GLY A 287 -71.68 -41.99 -17.65
N SER A 288 -72.26 -40.81 -17.88
CA SER A 288 -73.65 -40.54 -17.48
C SER A 288 -74.65 -41.41 -18.24
N THR A 289 -74.44 -41.63 -19.54
CA THR A 289 -75.29 -42.53 -20.33
C THR A 289 -75.15 -43.99 -19.88
N TRP A 290 -73.94 -44.42 -19.51
CA TRP A 290 -73.74 -45.74 -18.92
C TRP A 290 -74.44 -45.90 -17.56
N GLU A 291 -74.39 -44.88 -16.69
CA GLU A 291 -75.11 -44.86 -15.41
C GLU A 291 -76.63 -44.94 -15.60
N GLU A 292 -77.19 -44.19 -16.56
CA GLU A 292 -78.62 -44.24 -16.92
C GLU A 292 -79.05 -45.62 -17.42
N LEU A 293 -78.26 -46.23 -18.32
CA LEU A 293 -78.52 -47.58 -18.85
C LEU A 293 -78.40 -48.64 -17.75
N THR A 294 -77.45 -48.50 -16.83
CA THR A 294 -77.28 -49.42 -15.71
C THR A 294 -78.44 -49.30 -14.72
N GLY A 295 -78.89 -48.07 -14.42
CA GLY A 295 -80.06 -47.84 -13.56
C GLY A 295 -81.36 -48.41 -14.15
N THR A 296 -81.56 -48.27 -15.46
CA THR A 296 -82.72 -48.89 -16.14
C THR A 296 -82.65 -50.41 -16.14
N ALA A 297 -81.48 -51.00 -16.38
CA ALA A 297 -81.26 -52.45 -16.29
C ALA A 297 -81.55 -52.98 -14.87
N GLN A 298 -81.06 -52.30 -13.83
CA GLN A 298 -81.34 -52.67 -12.44
C GLN A 298 -82.83 -52.59 -12.08
N SER A 299 -83.54 -51.56 -12.56
CA SER A 299 -84.99 -51.43 -12.35
C SER A 299 -85.79 -52.55 -13.03
N LEU A 300 -85.40 -52.94 -14.25
CA LEU A 300 -85.99 -54.08 -14.95
C LEU A 300 -85.69 -55.41 -14.24
N GLY A 301 -84.47 -55.57 -13.70
CA GLY A 301 -84.09 -56.72 -12.87
C GLY A 301 -84.94 -56.83 -11.59
N ALA A 302 -85.12 -55.72 -10.86
CA ALA A 302 -85.96 -55.69 -9.67
C ALA A 302 -87.44 -56.04 -9.97
N LEU A 303 -87.95 -55.63 -11.13
CA LEU A 303 -89.28 -56.05 -11.61
C LEU A 303 -89.35 -57.55 -11.90
N ALA A 304 -88.28 -58.13 -12.46
CA ALA A 304 -88.19 -59.55 -12.73
C ALA A 304 -88.13 -60.38 -11.43
N ASP A 305 -87.38 -59.93 -10.42
CA ASP A 305 -87.29 -60.60 -9.11
C ASP A 305 -88.65 -60.60 -8.38
N VAL A 306 -89.38 -59.48 -8.42
CA VAL A 306 -90.74 -59.40 -7.84
C VAL A 306 -91.72 -60.33 -8.57
N ALA A 307 -91.56 -60.53 -9.88
CA ALA A 307 -92.34 -61.50 -10.64
C ALA A 307 -91.96 -62.95 -10.27
N GLY A 308 -90.68 -63.22 -10.06
CA GLY A 308 -90.17 -64.51 -9.58
C GLY A 308 -90.66 -64.87 -8.18
N GLU A 309 -90.70 -63.90 -7.27
CA GLU A 309 -91.20 -64.07 -5.90
C GLU A 309 -92.71 -64.42 -5.89
N ARG A 310 -93.50 -63.83 -6.80
CA ARG A 310 -94.91 -64.18 -7.00
C ARG A 310 -95.12 -65.60 -7.55
N ILE A 311 -94.21 -66.08 -8.38
CA ILE A 311 -94.23 -67.46 -8.89
C ILE A 311 -93.84 -68.44 -7.78
N ARG A 312 -92.87 -68.10 -6.93
CA ARG A 312 -92.47 -68.91 -5.76
C ARG A 312 -93.56 -69.02 -4.69
N LEU A 313 -94.39 -68.00 -4.50
CA LEU A 313 -95.50 -68.02 -3.53
C LEU A 313 -96.71 -68.88 -3.95
N LEU A 314 -96.78 -69.34 -5.21
CA LEU A 314 -97.84 -70.22 -5.73
C LEU A 314 -97.54 -71.72 -5.60
N ALA A 315 -96.36 -72.11 -5.10
CA ALA A 315 -95.99 -73.50 -4.90
C ALA A 315 -95.43 -73.70 -3.49
N SER A 316 -96.25 -74.15 -2.55
CA SER A 316 -95.80 -74.52 -1.20
C SER A 316 -96.24 -75.94 -0.81
N ALA A 317 -95.25 -76.80 -0.48
CA ALA A 317 -95.22 -77.71 0.68
C ALA A 317 -93.94 -78.60 0.67
N PRO A 318 -93.45 -79.10 1.84
CA PRO A 318 -92.00 -79.28 2.11
C PRO A 318 -91.55 -80.70 2.59
N ALA A 319 -90.23 -80.79 2.87
CA ALA A 319 -89.46 -81.72 3.75
C ALA A 319 -88.80 -82.99 3.11
N PRO A 320 -87.81 -83.68 3.75
CA PRO A 320 -86.62 -83.24 4.51
C PRO A 320 -85.28 -83.98 4.13
N SER A 321 -84.15 -83.43 4.62
CA SER A 321 -82.78 -83.96 4.86
C SER A 321 -82.19 -85.18 4.11
N HIS A 322 -80.98 -85.04 3.55
CA HIS A 322 -79.74 -85.72 4.02
C HIS A 322 -78.51 -85.40 3.14
N GLY A 323 -77.33 -85.34 3.79
CA GLY A 323 -76.02 -85.60 3.16
C GLY A 323 -75.24 -84.36 2.74
N THR A 324 -73.97 -84.27 3.13
CA THR A 324 -73.01 -83.30 2.59
C THR A 324 -72.90 -83.48 1.08
N ASP A 325 -73.39 -82.48 0.34
CA ASP A 325 -73.52 -82.45 -1.11
C ASP A 325 -72.18 -82.11 -1.78
N PRO A 326 -71.69 -82.89 -2.76
CA PRO A 326 -70.51 -82.57 -3.57
C PRO A 326 -70.55 -81.14 -4.15
N GLU A 327 -71.75 -80.61 -4.43
CA GLU A 327 -71.94 -79.26 -4.96
C GLU A 327 -71.59 -78.14 -3.97
N GLU A 328 -71.62 -78.37 -2.65
CA GLU A 328 -71.17 -77.38 -1.64
C GLU A 328 -69.63 -77.33 -1.57
N LEU A 329 -68.94 -78.45 -1.81
CA LEU A 329 -67.48 -78.48 -1.95
C LEU A 329 -67.04 -77.85 -3.28
N GLU A 330 -67.79 -78.08 -4.36
CA GLU A 330 -67.59 -77.40 -5.65
C GLU A 330 -67.80 -75.88 -5.52
N ARG A 331 -68.86 -75.43 -4.81
CA ARG A 331 -69.09 -74.00 -4.53
C ARG A 331 -67.99 -73.37 -3.70
N ARG A 332 -67.42 -74.09 -2.72
CA ARG A 332 -66.27 -73.60 -1.94
C ARG A 332 -64.99 -73.57 -2.76
N ALA A 333 -64.78 -74.52 -3.67
CA ALA A 333 -63.66 -74.50 -4.60
C ALA A 333 -63.77 -73.35 -5.62
N GLU A 334 -64.97 -73.10 -6.14
CA GLU A 334 -65.24 -71.93 -7.00
C GLU A 334 -65.11 -70.61 -6.24
N ALA A 335 -65.55 -70.53 -4.98
CA ALA A 335 -65.37 -69.35 -4.14
C ALA A 335 -63.89 -69.09 -3.86
N ALA A 336 -63.13 -70.13 -3.51
CA ALA A 336 -61.67 -70.04 -3.34
C ALA A 336 -60.96 -69.66 -4.64
N GLY A 337 -61.41 -70.16 -5.80
CA GLY A 337 -60.88 -69.79 -7.11
C GLY A 337 -61.17 -68.33 -7.51
N ARG A 338 -62.33 -67.80 -7.10
CA ARG A 338 -62.65 -66.36 -7.26
C ARG A 338 -61.80 -65.50 -6.34
N GLU A 339 -61.61 -65.90 -5.09
CA GLU A 339 -60.70 -65.20 -4.16
C GLU A 339 -59.24 -65.24 -4.66
N GLU A 340 -58.79 -66.36 -5.23
CA GLU A 340 -57.45 -66.46 -5.84
C GLU A 340 -57.30 -65.54 -7.07
N ALA A 341 -58.33 -65.44 -7.92
CA ALA A 341 -58.34 -64.53 -9.06
C ALA A 341 -58.31 -63.04 -8.63
N GLU A 342 -59.12 -62.66 -7.62
CA GLU A 342 -59.11 -61.31 -7.07
C GLU A 342 -57.75 -60.98 -6.40
N LEU A 343 -57.15 -61.95 -5.70
CA LEU A 343 -55.82 -61.80 -5.14
C LEU A 343 -54.75 -61.68 -6.24
N ALA A 344 -54.88 -62.39 -7.36
CA ALA A 344 -53.97 -62.27 -8.49
C ALA A 344 -54.05 -60.88 -9.15
N ASP A 345 -55.26 -60.36 -9.38
CA ASP A 345 -55.50 -59.03 -9.95
C ASP A 345 -54.96 -57.92 -9.03
N THR A 346 -55.15 -58.04 -7.71
CA THR A 346 -54.60 -57.08 -6.75
C THR A 346 -53.07 -57.12 -6.70
N LEU A 347 -52.45 -58.29 -6.88
CA LEU A 347 -51.00 -58.46 -6.93
C LEU A 347 -50.42 -57.85 -8.22
N GLU A 348 -51.11 -57.99 -9.35
CA GLU A 348 -50.72 -57.37 -10.63
C GLU A 348 -50.88 -55.83 -10.59
N ALA A 349 -51.97 -55.33 -10.00
CA ALA A 349 -52.16 -53.90 -9.76
C ALA A 349 -51.07 -53.34 -8.83
N ALA A 350 -50.71 -54.06 -7.75
CA ALA A 350 -49.63 -53.67 -6.84
C ALA A 350 -48.25 -53.67 -7.51
N ARG A 351 -47.97 -54.66 -8.39
CA ARG A 351 -46.73 -54.71 -9.19
C ARG A 351 -46.64 -53.53 -10.17
N THR A 352 -47.74 -53.20 -10.83
CA THR A 352 -47.82 -52.05 -11.75
C THR A 352 -47.60 -50.74 -11.00
N ALA A 353 -48.25 -50.57 -9.84
CA ALA A 353 -48.07 -49.40 -8.98
C ALA A 353 -46.63 -49.27 -8.46
N LEU A 354 -45.96 -50.38 -8.12
CA LEU A 354 -44.56 -50.39 -7.71
C LEU A 354 -43.62 -50.00 -8.87
N SER A 355 -43.88 -50.50 -10.07
CA SER A 355 -43.13 -50.14 -11.28
C SER A 355 -43.24 -48.65 -11.60
N ASP A 356 -44.46 -48.11 -11.58
CA ASP A 356 -44.72 -46.69 -11.80
C ASP A 356 -44.08 -45.81 -10.73
N ALA A 357 -44.18 -46.19 -9.45
CA ALA A 357 -43.54 -45.47 -8.35
C ALA A 357 -42.00 -45.51 -8.46
N THR A 358 -41.43 -46.62 -8.93
CA THR A 358 -39.99 -46.75 -9.17
C THR A 358 -39.54 -45.88 -10.33
N ARG A 359 -40.31 -45.81 -11.43
CA ARG A 359 -40.05 -44.91 -12.56
C ARG A 359 -40.10 -43.43 -12.15
N VAL A 360 -41.12 -43.03 -11.39
CA VAL A 360 -41.23 -41.66 -10.86
C VAL A 360 -40.05 -41.32 -9.96
N ARG A 361 -39.57 -42.27 -9.13
CA ARG A 361 -38.38 -42.07 -8.31
C ARG A 361 -37.14 -41.87 -9.18
N THR A 362 -36.91 -42.68 -10.20
CA THR A 362 -35.74 -42.54 -11.09
C THR A 362 -35.78 -41.25 -11.90
N ASP A 363 -36.96 -40.81 -12.35
CA ASP A 363 -37.13 -39.54 -13.06
C ASP A 363 -36.86 -38.35 -12.12
N ALA A 364 -37.27 -38.43 -10.85
CA ALA A 364 -36.96 -37.42 -9.86
C ALA A 364 -35.46 -37.36 -9.52
N GLU A 365 -34.80 -38.51 -9.34
CA GLU A 365 -33.35 -38.60 -9.08
C GLU A 365 -32.51 -38.08 -10.26
N THR A 366 -32.96 -38.32 -11.50
CA THR A 366 -32.28 -37.78 -12.70
C THR A 366 -32.49 -36.28 -12.85
N ALA A 367 -33.68 -35.76 -12.55
CA ALA A 367 -33.96 -34.33 -12.51
C ALA A 367 -33.16 -33.60 -11.41
N GLU A 368 -33.01 -34.20 -10.22
CA GLU A 368 -32.17 -33.68 -9.14
C GLU A 368 -30.70 -33.59 -9.58
N LYS A 369 -30.14 -34.66 -10.16
CA LYS A 369 -28.76 -34.67 -10.67
C LYS A 369 -28.54 -33.61 -11.75
N ALA A 370 -29.51 -33.39 -12.63
CA ALA A 370 -29.43 -32.34 -13.65
C ALA A 370 -29.43 -30.94 -13.01
N ALA A 371 -30.30 -30.68 -12.04
CA ALA A 371 -30.36 -29.42 -11.31
C ALA A 371 -29.05 -29.13 -10.52
N ASP A 372 -28.46 -30.14 -9.90
CA ASP A 372 -27.17 -30.01 -9.21
C ASP A 372 -26.01 -29.70 -10.18
N GLN A 373 -26.01 -30.32 -11.36
CA GLN A 373 -25.04 -30.00 -12.42
C GLN A 373 -25.20 -28.55 -12.89
N GLU A 374 -26.42 -28.08 -13.12
CA GLU A 374 -26.71 -26.69 -13.49
C GLU A 374 -26.29 -25.69 -12.40
N LEU A 375 -26.56 -26.01 -11.13
CA LEU A 375 -26.15 -25.20 -9.98
C LEU A 375 -24.63 -25.12 -9.89
N SER A 376 -23.92 -26.25 -10.04
CA SER A 376 -22.46 -26.29 -10.02
C SER A 376 -21.85 -25.47 -11.17
N ALA A 377 -22.44 -25.54 -12.38
CA ALA A 377 -22.03 -24.75 -13.53
C ALA A 377 -22.28 -23.25 -13.32
N ALA A 378 -23.42 -22.88 -12.72
CA ALA A 378 -23.72 -21.50 -12.35
C ALA A 378 -22.74 -20.95 -11.30
N GLN A 379 -22.40 -21.75 -10.28
CA GLN A 379 -21.41 -21.38 -9.26
C GLN A 379 -20.01 -21.20 -9.85
N ARG A 380 -19.58 -22.07 -10.78
CA ARG A 380 -18.32 -21.92 -11.53
C ARG A 380 -18.29 -20.62 -12.33
N ARG A 381 -19.35 -20.32 -13.11
CA ARG A 381 -19.47 -19.06 -13.86
C ARG A 381 -19.41 -17.82 -12.95
N VAL A 382 -20.02 -17.87 -11.78
CA VAL A 382 -19.95 -16.77 -10.80
C VAL A 382 -18.54 -16.61 -10.24
N SER A 383 -17.84 -17.71 -9.96
CA SER A 383 -16.46 -17.69 -9.49
C SER A 383 -15.51 -17.11 -10.55
N GLU A 384 -15.61 -17.57 -11.80
CA GLU A 384 -14.84 -17.05 -12.94
C GLU A 384 -15.11 -15.55 -13.17
N ARG A 385 -16.37 -15.12 -13.05
CA ARG A 385 -16.72 -13.70 -13.18
C ARG A 385 -16.14 -12.87 -12.04
N ARG A 386 -16.15 -13.37 -10.80
CA ARG A 386 -15.52 -12.71 -9.64
C ARG A 386 -14.02 -12.59 -9.83
N GLU A 387 -13.37 -13.64 -10.31
CA GLU A 387 -11.95 -13.60 -10.62
C GLU A 387 -11.63 -12.59 -11.73
N THR A 388 -12.43 -12.57 -12.80
CA THR A 388 -12.27 -11.61 -13.90
C THR A 388 -12.42 -10.16 -13.42
N ILE A 389 -13.41 -9.89 -12.57
CA ILE A 389 -13.62 -8.57 -11.94
C ILE A 389 -12.45 -8.21 -11.02
N ALA A 390 -11.94 -9.16 -10.23
CA ALA A 390 -10.78 -8.93 -9.36
C ALA A 390 -9.51 -8.62 -10.17
N ARG A 391 -9.25 -9.36 -11.27
CA ARG A 391 -8.14 -9.09 -12.20
C ARG A 391 -8.30 -7.73 -12.89
N ALA A 392 -9.50 -7.36 -13.33
CA ALA A 392 -9.77 -6.05 -13.92
C ALA A 392 -9.56 -4.91 -12.89
N GLY A 393 -10.05 -5.08 -11.66
CA GLY A 393 -9.82 -4.15 -10.55
C GLY A 393 -8.35 -3.97 -10.21
N GLY A 394 -7.56 -5.06 -10.21
CA GLY A 394 -6.11 -5.02 -10.03
C GLY A 394 -5.39 -4.25 -11.13
N ARG A 395 -5.79 -4.45 -12.41
CA ARG A 395 -5.24 -3.69 -13.55
C ARG A 395 -5.54 -2.20 -13.45
N VAL A 396 -6.77 -1.82 -13.06
CA VAL A 396 -7.16 -0.42 -12.85
C VAL A 396 -6.38 0.21 -11.68
N ALA A 397 -6.23 -0.50 -10.56
CA ALA A 397 -5.45 -0.02 -9.42
C ALA A 397 -3.98 0.22 -9.78
N SER A 398 -3.38 -0.70 -10.54
CA SER A 398 -2.01 -0.56 -11.06
C SER A 398 -1.87 0.61 -12.03
N ALA A 399 -2.82 0.77 -12.97
CA ALA A 399 -2.83 1.91 -13.89
C ALA A 399 -2.96 3.25 -13.15
N ARG A 400 -3.82 3.33 -12.13
CA ARG A 400 -4.01 4.51 -11.30
C ARG A 400 -2.75 4.86 -10.50
N SER A 401 -2.09 3.87 -9.89
CA SER A 401 -0.83 4.07 -9.17
C SER A 401 0.28 4.57 -10.10
N ARG A 402 0.37 4.05 -11.34
CA ARG A 402 1.33 4.57 -12.35
C ARG A 402 1.02 6.01 -12.77
N HIS A 403 -0.26 6.37 -12.89
CA HIS A 403 -0.67 7.73 -13.21
C HIS A 403 -0.31 8.71 -12.07
N GLU A 404 -0.60 8.34 -10.81
CA GLU A 404 -0.23 9.12 -9.63
C GLU A 404 1.29 9.28 -9.51
N ALA A 405 2.07 8.23 -9.77
CA ALA A 405 3.53 8.31 -9.80
C ALA A 405 4.05 9.23 -10.92
N SER A 406 3.39 9.22 -12.09
CA SER A 406 3.75 10.09 -13.21
C SER A 406 3.45 11.57 -12.91
N LEU A 407 2.33 11.86 -12.23
CA LEU A 407 1.99 13.21 -11.78
C LEU A 407 3.00 13.71 -10.74
N ALA A 408 3.39 12.88 -9.77
CA ALA A 408 4.40 13.23 -8.79
C ALA A 408 5.76 13.52 -9.45
N ALA A 409 6.16 12.72 -10.44
CA ALA A 409 7.39 12.95 -11.21
C ALA A 409 7.34 14.27 -12.01
N LEU A 410 6.17 14.61 -12.58
CA LEU A 410 5.96 15.88 -13.29
C LEU A 410 6.09 17.08 -12.33
N GLU A 411 5.48 16.99 -11.14
CA GLU A 411 5.57 18.01 -10.10
C GLU A 411 7.03 18.25 -9.68
N GLN A 412 7.78 17.16 -9.47
CA GLN A 412 9.20 17.20 -9.11
C GLN A 412 10.08 17.76 -10.24
N ALA A 413 9.76 17.47 -11.50
CA ALA A 413 10.44 18.06 -12.65
C ALA A 413 10.17 19.57 -12.75
N ARG A 414 8.93 20.01 -12.49
CA ARG A 414 8.56 21.44 -12.47
C ARG A 414 9.22 22.20 -11.33
N SER A 415 9.32 21.61 -10.14
CA SER A 415 10.04 22.25 -9.03
C SER A 415 11.55 22.35 -9.31
N ALA A 416 12.15 21.31 -9.90
CA ALA A 416 13.54 21.35 -10.32
C ALA A 416 13.83 22.40 -11.41
N LEU A 417 12.90 22.59 -12.36
CA LEU A 417 13.00 23.64 -13.38
C LEU A 417 12.94 25.03 -12.75
N ARG A 418 11.96 25.29 -11.88
CA ARG A 418 11.85 26.58 -11.16
C ARG A 418 13.12 26.88 -10.34
N ALA A 419 13.67 25.87 -9.66
CA ALA A 419 14.93 26.01 -8.94
C ALA A 419 16.16 26.23 -9.85
N ALA A 420 16.10 25.81 -11.11
CA ALA A 420 17.13 26.11 -12.11
C ALA A 420 17.00 27.54 -12.64
N GLU A 421 15.78 27.99 -12.94
CA GLU A 421 15.47 29.37 -13.36
C GLU A 421 15.92 30.39 -12.31
N VAL A 422 15.58 30.16 -11.03
CA VAL A 422 16.03 31.03 -9.92
C VAL A 422 17.57 31.08 -9.81
N ARG A 423 18.26 29.97 -10.11
CA ARG A 423 19.74 29.94 -10.14
C ARG A 423 20.31 30.66 -11.35
N GLU A 424 19.64 30.60 -12.50
CA GLU A 424 20.02 31.38 -13.68
C GLU A 424 19.86 32.88 -13.40
N ASP A 425 18.73 33.29 -12.84
CA ASP A 425 18.44 34.68 -12.53
C ASP A 425 19.42 35.25 -11.49
N SER A 426 19.73 34.48 -10.43
CA SER A 426 20.72 34.90 -9.44
C SER A 426 22.14 34.96 -10.02
N ALA A 427 22.50 34.05 -10.92
CA ALA A 427 23.76 34.11 -11.63
C ALA A 427 23.84 35.32 -12.58
N ARG A 428 22.75 35.66 -13.29
CA ARG A 428 22.66 36.87 -14.13
C ARG A 428 22.78 38.14 -13.28
N ALA A 429 22.11 38.20 -12.14
CA ALA A 429 22.21 39.33 -11.21
C ALA A 429 23.65 39.50 -10.70
N ALA A 430 24.30 38.41 -10.28
CA ALA A 430 25.70 38.44 -9.84
C ALA A 430 26.68 38.85 -10.97
N LEU A 431 26.42 38.45 -12.22
CA LEU A 431 27.17 38.89 -13.40
C LEU A 431 26.96 40.37 -13.72
N ALA A 432 25.74 40.89 -13.54
CA ALA A 432 25.45 42.31 -13.70
C ALA A 432 26.12 43.15 -12.61
N GLU A 433 26.12 42.68 -11.35
CA GLU A 433 26.86 43.31 -10.25
C GLU A 433 28.38 43.25 -10.46
N ALA A 434 28.91 42.13 -10.96
CA ALA A 434 30.34 41.99 -11.28
C ALA A 434 30.78 42.76 -12.54
N GLY A 435 29.83 43.14 -13.41
CA GLY A 435 30.08 43.84 -14.67
C GLY A 435 29.86 45.37 -14.64
N GLY A 436 29.42 45.94 -13.52
CA GLY A 436 28.98 47.34 -13.44
C GLY A 436 29.98 48.28 -12.78
N GLY A 437 30.98 48.74 -13.55
CA GLY A 437 31.93 49.77 -13.13
C GLY A 437 32.29 50.74 -14.25
N ALA A 438 31.30 51.46 -14.81
CA ALA A 438 31.48 52.72 -15.53
C ALA A 438 30.12 53.40 -15.79
N GLU A 439 29.89 54.53 -15.13
CA GLU A 439 28.85 55.53 -15.40
C GLU A 439 29.35 56.50 -16.51
N PRO A 440 28.47 57.19 -17.28
CA PRO A 440 27.79 58.36 -16.71
C PRO A 440 26.37 58.72 -17.21
N ALA A 441 25.65 59.39 -16.29
CA ALA A 441 24.86 60.61 -16.49
C ALA A 441 23.43 60.53 -17.08
N GLN A 442 22.47 60.87 -16.20
CA GLN A 442 21.52 61.99 -16.33
C GLN A 442 21.14 62.44 -17.75
N ALA A 443 19.99 61.94 -18.24
CA ALA A 443 19.04 62.68 -19.07
C ALA A 443 17.74 61.85 -19.22
N ALA A 444 16.72 62.17 -18.41
CA ALA A 444 15.28 62.01 -18.69
C ALA A 444 14.47 62.19 -17.40
N ALA A 445 14.57 63.38 -16.81
CA ALA A 445 13.53 63.89 -15.93
C ALA A 445 12.83 65.00 -16.73
N ASP A 446 11.85 64.63 -17.55
CA ASP A 446 10.90 65.59 -18.16
C ASP A 446 9.61 64.99 -18.76
N ASP A 447 9.25 63.72 -18.47
CA ASP A 447 7.95 63.15 -18.88
C ASP A 447 7.10 62.70 -17.67
N ALA A 448 7.08 63.54 -16.62
CA ALA A 448 6.31 63.31 -15.40
C ALA A 448 5.08 64.22 -15.28
N GLN A 449 4.32 64.39 -16.36
CA GLN A 449 3.00 65.02 -16.32
C GLN A 449 2.16 64.62 -17.53
N ASP A 450 1.71 63.35 -17.58
CA ASP A 450 0.46 62.92 -18.24
C ASP A 450 0.28 61.39 -18.18
N ALA A 451 0.03 60.84 -16.99
CA ALA A 451 -0.52 59.46 -16.84
C ALA A 451 -1.10 59.18 -15.43
N ALA A 452 -1.70 60.18 -14.78
CA ALA A 452 -2.40 59.98 -13.51
C ALA A 452 -3.81 59.41 -13.77
N GLY A 453 -3.93 58.09 -13.95
CA GLY A 453 -5.25 57.45 -14.09
C GLY A 453 -5.32 55.92 -14.10
N ALA A 454 -4.24 55.22 -14.45
CA ALA A 454 -4.30 53.77 -14.71
C ALA A 454 -3.62 52.79 -13.71
N PRO A 455 -2.68 53.15 -12.79
CA PRO A 455 -1.95 52.10 -12.04
C PRO A 455 -2.66 51.54 -10.80
N ARG A 456 -3.75 52.17 -10.32
CA ARG A 456 -4.39 51.74 -9.05
C ARG A 456 -5.25 50.47 -9.18
N ARG A 457 -5.76 50.14 -10.38
CA ARG A 457 -6.50 48.88 -10.60
C ARG A 457 -5.58 47.68 -10.79
N ALA A 458 -4.47 47.83 -11.52
CA ALA A 458 -3.48 46.77 -11.70
C ALA A 458 -2.76 46.38 -10.38
N SER A 459 -2.49 47.35 -9.50
CA SER A 459 -1.91 47.08 -8.18
C SER A 459 -2.90 46.39 -7.22
N ALA A 460 -4.20 46.74 -7.29
CA ALA A 460 -5.25 46.09 -6.50
C ALA A 460 -5.58 44.67 -7.01
N GLU A 461 -5.55 44.44 -8.34
CA GLU A 461 -5.72 43.11 -8.94
C GLU A 461 -4.52 42.20 -8.66
N ALA A 462 -3.29 42.74 -8.66
CA ALA A 462 -2.08 42.00 -8.25
C ALA A 462 -2.10 41.64 -6.76
N GLY A 463 -2.58 42.54 -5.89
CA GLY A 463 -2.79 42.26 -4.47
C GLY A 463 -3.88 41.21 -4.22
N ALA A 464 -5.01 41.30 -4.93
CA ALA A 464 -6.08 40.32 -4.84
C ALA A 464 -5.67 38.93 -5.37
N ALA A 465 -4.83 38.87 -6.41
CA ALA A 465 -4.25 37.63 -6.92
C ALA A 465 -3.22 37.02 -5.95
N ALA A 466 -2.40 37.85 -5.28
CA ALA A 466 -1.49 37.39 -4.24
C ALA A 466 -2.24 36.86 -3.01
N ASP A 467 -3.28 37.56 -2.56
CA ASP A 467 -4.13 37.10 -1.46
C ASP A 467 -4.92 35.84 -1.82
N ALA A 468 -5.35 35.70 -3.08
CA ALA A 468 -5.98 34.47 -3.58
C ALA A 468 -4.99 33.30 -3.63
N ALA A 469 -3.73 33.54 -4.02
CA ALA A 469 -2.68 32.52 -4.02
C ALA A 469 -2.32 32.07 -2.60
N VAL A 470 -2.28 32.99 -1.63
CA VAL A 470 -2.05 32.67 -0.21
C VAL A 470 -3.21 31.87 0.38
N ARG A 471 -4.46 32.23 0.07
CA ARG A 471 -5.65 31.45 0.49
C ARG A 471 -5.66 30.05 -0.14
N ALA A 472 -5.35 29.94 -1.44
CA ALA A 472 -5.26 28.64 -2.11
C ALA A 472 -4.13 27.76 -1.55
N ALA A 473 -3.00 28.36 -1.17
CA ALA A 473 -1.90 27.64 -0.50
C ALA A 473 -2.32 27.16 0.90
N ALA A 474 -3.02 27.97 1.68
CA ALA A 474 -3.52 27.59 3.00
C ALA A 474 -4.56 26.45 2.92
N GLU A 475 -5.48 26.52 1.95
CA GLU A 475 -6.46 25.46 1.68
C GLU A 475 -5.79 24.16 1.21
N HIS A 476 -4.72 24.27 0.41
CA HIS A 476 -3.93 23.11 -0.02
C HIS A 476 -3.19 22.45 1.15
N ASP A 477 -2.59 23.23 2.04
CA ASP A 477 -1.90 22.72 3.24
C ASP A 477 -2.88 22.07 4.23
N GLU A 478 -4.09 22.61 4.36
CA GLU A 478 -5.16 22.01 5.17
C GLU A 478 -5.68 20.71 4.56
N ALA A 479 -5.94 20.68 3.25
CA ALA A 479 -6.32 19.46 2.53
C ALA A 479 -5.23 18.38 2.60
N THR A 480 -3.95 18.78 2.55
CA THR A 480 -2.81 17.86 2.67
C THR A 480 -2.69 17.29 4.08
N ARG A 481 -2.93 18.10 5.12
CA ARG A 481 -3.02 17.63 6.51
C ARG A 481 -4.18 16.65 6.71
N HIS A 482 -5.35 16.94 6.16
CA HIS A 482 -6.51 16.04 6.25
C HIS A 482 -6.25 14.71 5.52
N LEU A 483 -5.58 14.76 4.37
CA LEU A 483 -5.18 13.55 3.64
C LEU A 483 -4.16 12.72 4.44
N ALA A 484 -3.20 13.35 5.11
CA ALA A 484 -2.23 12.68 5.96
C ALA A 484 -2.92 11.98 7.14
N GLN A 485 -3.82 12.67 7.84
CA GLN A 485 -4.62 12.11 8.94
C GLN A 485 -5.50 10.94 8.48
N ALA A 486 -6.15 11.05 7.32
CA ALA A 486 -6.96 9.98 6.75
C ALA A 486 -6.11 8.75 6.38
N ARG A 487 -4.90 8.95 5.84
CA ARG A 487 -3.96 7.85 5.52
C ARG A 487 -3.49 7.14 6.79
N GLU A 488 -3.18 7.88 7.84
CA GLU A 488 -2.76 7.33 9.13
C GLU A 488 -3.89 6.54 9.79
N ALA A 489 -5.13 7.05 9.77
CA ALA A 489 -6.30 6.34 10.26
C ALA A 489 -6.57 5.03 9.49
N VAL A 490 -6.35 5.02 8.16
CA VAL A 490 -6.48 3.81 7.34
C VAL A 490 -5.37 2.80 7.66
N ALA A 491 -4.13 3.26 7.87
CA ALA A 491 -3.02 2.40 8.28
C ALA A 491 -3.31 1.73 9.62
N ALA A 492 -3.69 2.51 10.64
CA ALA A 492 -4.06 2.01 11.96
C ALA A 492 -5.22 0.99 11.91
N ALA A 493 -6.27 1.28 11.14
CA ALA A 493 -7.40 0.35 10.95
C ALA A 493 -6.98 -0.94 10.22
N THR A 494 -6.01 -0.86 9.31
CA THR A 494 -5.51 -2.04 8.57
C THR A 494 -4.68 -2.94 9.47
N ASP A 495 -3.84 -2.36 10.34
CA ASP A 495 -3.02 -3.11 11.28
C ASP A 495 -3.87 -3.73 12.40
N ALA A 496 -4.84 -3.00 12.95
CA ALA A 496 -5.82 -3.56 13.89
C ALA A 496 -6.60 -4.74 13.28
N ARG A 497 -6.94 -4.67 11.97
CA ARG A 497 -7.59 -5.79 11.26
C ARG A 497 -6.66 -7.00 11.11
N ARG A 498 -5.35 -6.78 10.90
CA ARG A 498 -4.36 -7.87 10.80
C ARG A 498 -4.18 -8.57 12.14
N GLU A 499 -4.08 -7.80 13.22
CA GLU A 499 -3.97 -8.31 14.59
C GLU A 499 -5.20 -9.15 14.94
N ALA A 500 -6.41 -8.61 14.75
CA ALA A 500 -7.66 -9.35 14.98
C ALA A 500 -7.80 -10.61 14.08
N ALA A 501 -7.23 -10.60 12.87
CA ALA A 501 -7.21 -11.78 12.01
C ALA A 501 -6.21 -12.84 12.50
N SER A 502 -5.06 -12.41 13.03
CA SER A 502 -4.04 -13.26 13.65
C SER A 502 -4.59 -13.91 14.93
N ASP A 503 -5.19 -13.12 15.82
CA ASP A 503 -5.81 -13.62 17.05
C ASP A 503 -6.89 -14.64 16.76
N ARG A 504 -7.75 -14.36 15.79
CA ARG A 504 -8.77 -15.31 15.36
C ARG A 504 -8.14 -16.61 14.84
N ALA A 505 -7.06 -16.55 14.07
CA ALA A 505 -6.38 -17.75 13.60
C ALA A 505 -5.80 -18.56 14.76
N THR A 506 -5.17 -17.90 15.73
CA THR A 506 -4.63 -18.51 16.95
C THR A 506 -5.72 -19.18 17.78
N TRP A 507 -6.84 -18.50 18.02
CA TRP A 507 -7.97 -19.07 18.77
C TRP A 507 -8.68 -20.19 18.02
N THR A 508 -8.76 -20.12 16.68
CA THR A 508 -9.31 -21.20 15.86
C THR A 508 -8.41 -22.44 15.92
N ALA A 509 -7.09 -22.26 15.79
CA ALA A 509 -6.14 -23.35 15.91
C ALA A 509 -6.17 -23.99 17.31
N ARG A 510 -6.19 -23.17 18.38
CA ARG A 510 -6.33 -23.66 19.76
C ARG A 510 -7.62 -24.45 19.96
N ARG A 511 -8.75 -23.96 19.44
CA ARG A 511 -10.04 -24.67 19.48
C ARG A 511 -9.94 -26.01 18.77
N ASP A 512 -9.35 -26.04 17.57
CA ASP A 512 -9.26 -27.25 16.77
C ASP A 512 -8.34 -28.29 17.42
N THR A 513 -7.20 -27.85 17.99
CA THR A 513 -6.34 -28.70 18.81
C THR A 513 -7.06 -29.23 20.06
N LEU A 514 -7.81 -28.38 20.78
CA LEU A 514 -8.58 -28.80 21.94
C LEU A 514 -9.69 -29.79 21.56
N ALA A 515 -10.35 -29.58 20.42
CA ALA A 515 -11.41 -30.45 19.91
C ALA A 515 -10.86 -31.82 19.50
N MET A 516 -9.62 -31.87 19.00
CA MET A 516 -8.91 -33.12 18.74
C MET A 516 -8.50 -33.83 20.03
N SER A 517 -8.08 -33.09 21.07
CA SER A 517 -7.69 -33.69 22.35
C SER A 517 -8.87 -34.10 23.25
N LEU A 518 -10.03 -33.46 23.09
CA LEU A 518 -11.26 -33.78 23.83
C LEU A 518 -12.02 -34.98 23.25
N ARG A 519 -11.71 -35.39 22.01
CA ARG A 519 -12.09 -36.72 21.52
C ARG A 519 -11.09 -37.73 22.07
N GLY A 520 -11.29 -38.13 23.33
CA GLY A 520 -10.68 -39.36 23.84
C GLY A 520 -11.01 -40.48 22.85
N GLN A 521 -9.98 -41.13 22.33
CA GLN A 521 -10.11 -42.21 21.34
C GLN A 521 -10.74 -43.43 22.01
N ASP A 522 -12.07 -43.47 22.11
CA ASP A 522 -12.82 -44.71 22.33
C ASP A 522 -12.93 -45.42 20.98
N GLY A 523 -12.00 -46.34 20.76
CA GLY A 523 -11.84 -47.11 19.54
C GLY A 523 -12.89 -48.21 19.36
N THR A 524 -13.69 -48.45 20.40
CA THR A 524 -14.64 -49.57 20.47
C THR A 524 -15.65 -49.57 19.33
N ALA A 525 -16.20 -48.40 18.95
CA ALA A 525 -17.12 -48.29 17.82
C ALA A 525 -16.43 -48.51 16.46
N ALA A 526 -15.17 -48.08 16.31
CA ALA A 526 -14.40 -48.31 15.10
C ALA A 526 -14.01 -49.80 14.96
N LEU A 527 -13.68 -50.47 16.07
CA LEU A 527 -13.41 -51.90 16.09
C LEU A 527 -14.64 -52.73 15.69
N LEU A 528 -15.83 -52.40 16.22
CA LEU A 528 -17.07 -53.10 15.87
C LEU A 528 -17.46 -52.97 14.38
N GLN A 529 -17.04 -51.90 13.70
CA GLN A 529 -17.24 -51.73 12.26
C GLN A 529 -16.30 -52.55 11.38
N THR A 530 -15.20 -53.09 11.94
CA THR A 530 -14.24 -53.91 11.17
C THR A 530 -14.76 -55.33 10.88
N GLY A 531 -15.78 -55.80 11.59
CA GLY A 531 -16.45 -57.07 11.32
C GLY A 531 -15.60 -58.30 11.62
N ILE A 532 -14.88 -58.31 12.75
CA ILE A 532 -14.11 -59.47 13.21
C ILE A 532 -15.09 -60.58 13.66
N ASP A 533 -14.84 -61.80 13.20
CA ASP A 533 -15.63 -62.98 13.58
C ASP A 533 -15.60 -63.16 15.12
N GLY A 534 -16.78 -63.23 15.74
CA GLY A 534 -16.94 -63.36 17.19
C GLY A 534 -17.25 -62.07 17.95
N LEU A 535 -17.23 -60.88 17.32
CA LEU A 535 -17.76 -59.64 17.93
C LEU A 535 -19.24 -59.46 17.58
N LEU A 536 -20.10 -59.47 18.60
CA LEU A 536 -21.56 -59.50 18.46
C LEU A 536 -22.21 -58.11 18.38
N GLY A 537 -21.42 -57.03 18.42
CA GLY A 537 -21.90 -55.65 18.34
C GLY A 537 -21.85 -54.89 19.67
N PRO A 538 -22.45 -53.69 19.76
CA PRO A 538 -22.47 -52.90 20.99
C PRO A 538 -23.28 -53.59 22.09
N LEU A 539 -22.80 -53.59 23.34
CA LEU A 539 -23.49 -54.20 24.49
C LEU A 539 -24.92 -53.64 24.67
N ALA A 540 -25.12 -52.36 24.36
CA ALA A 540 -26.42 -51.69 24.44
C ALA A 540 -27.52 -52.28 23.55
N GLU A 541 -27.17 -52.97 22.46
CA GLU A 541 -28.14 -53.61 21.55
C GLU A 541 -28.64 -54.95 22.09
N HIS A 542 -27.90 -55.54 23.03
CA HIS A 542 -28.19 -56.86 23.62
C HIS A 542 -28.83 -56.80 25.00
N LEU A 543 -29.05 -55.59 25.54
CA LEU A 543 -29.69 -55.34 26.83
C LEU A 543 -31.03 -54.62 26.66
N SER A 544 -32.07 -55.12 27.33
CA SER A 544 -33.35 -54.44 27.52
C SER A 544 -33.45 -53.93 28.95
N VAL A 545 -33.66 -52.62 29.11
CA VAL A 545 -33.80 -51.96 30.42
C VAL A 545 -35.23 -51.46 30.59
N GLU A 546 -35.77 -51.54 31.80
CA GLU A 546 -37.10 -50.98 32.11
C GLU A 546 -37.15 -49.46 31.87
N ARG A 547 -38.26 -48.99 31.29
CA ARG A 547 -38.41 -47.59 30.86
C ARG A 547 -38.30 -46.62 32.03
N GLY A 548 -37.40 -45.64 31.89
CA GLY A 548 -37.19 -44.57 32.86
C GLY A 548 -35.99 -44.78 33.78
N TRP A 549 -35.32 -45.93 33.70
CA TRP A 549 -34.13 -46.29 34.49
C TRP A 549 -32.86 -46.43 33.64
N GLU A 550 -32.92 -46.11 32.35
CA GLU A 550 -31.81 -46.23 31.40
C GLU A 550 -30.57 -45.47 31.84
N ASN A 551 -30.75 -44.27 32.41
CA ASN A 551 -29.65 -43.43 32.90
C ASN A 551 -28.96 -44.01 34.14
N ALA A 552 -29.74 -44.63 35.04
CA ALA A 552 -29.21 -45.25 36.24
C ALA A 552 -28.34 -46.46 35.87
N VAL A 553 -28.83 -47.33 34.98
CA VAL A 553 -28.10 -48.50 34.50
C VAL A 553 -26.86 -48.09 33.67
N ALA A 554 -26.96 -47.05 32.84
CA ALA A 554 -25.80 -46.52 32.10
C ALA A 554 -24.70 -46.01 33.04
N ALA A 555 -25.10 -45.34 34.12
CA ALA A 555 -24.16 -44.79 35.09
C ALA A 555 -23.50 -45.89 35.93
N LEU A 556 -24.24 -46.96 36.29
CA LEU A 556 -23.70 -48.13 36.99
C LEU A 556 -22.69 -48.92 36.14
N LEU A 557 -22.98 -49.14 34.86
CA LEU A 557 -22.05 -49.79 33.92
C LEU A 557 -20.88 -48.87 33.56
N GLY A 558 -21.05 -47.56 33.68
CA GLY A 558 -20.01 -46.56 33.49
C GLY A 558 -19.32 -46.69 32.14
N ALA A 559 -18.00 -46.91 32.16
CA ALA A 559 -17.21 -47.06 30.94
C ALA A 559 -17.54 -48.32 30.13
N LEU A 560 -18.21 -49.31 30.73
CA LEU A 560 -18.63 -50.55 30.06
C LEU A 560 -19.97 -50.41 29.32
N ALA A 561 -20.71 -49.33 29.54
CA ALA A 561 -21.96 -49.07 28.82
C ALA A 561 -21.76 -48.91 27.30
N GLU A 562 -20.55 -48.50 26.88
CA GLU A 562 -20.15 -48.34 25.47
C GLU A 562 -19.23 -49.47 24.98
N ALA A 563 -19.10 -50.55 25.75
CA ALA A 563 -18.28 -51.70 25.38
C ALA A 563 -18.91 -52.53 24.24
N GLY A 564 -18.05 -53.19 23.46
CA GLY A 564 -18.47 -54.20 22.49
C GLY A 564 -18.65 -55.56 23.16
N LEU A 565 -19.64 -56.33 22.74
CA LEU A 565 -19.86 -57.70 23.19
C LEU A 565 -19.03 -58.68 22.33
N ALA A 566 -18.19 -59.49 22.96
CA ALA A 566 -17.43 -60.56 22.33
C ALA A 566 -18.00 -61.93 22.73
N ALA A 567 -18.08 -62.87 21.80
CA ALA A 567 -18.66 -64.19 22.03
C ALA A 567 -17.89 -65.02 23.06
N ASP A 568 -16.55 -64.99 23.00
CA ASP A 568 -15.65 -65.73 23.87
C ASP A 568 -14.34 -64.95 24.13
N ALA A 569 -13.49 -65.50 25.01
CA ALA A 569 -12.21 -64.91 25.36
C ALA A 569 -11.23 -64.84 24.16
N GLU A 570 -11.31 -65.78 23.22
CA GLU A 570 -10.43 -65.78 22.03
C GLU A 570 -10.81 -64.64 21.07
N ALA A 571 -12.10 -64.41 20.82
CA ALA A 571 -12.61 -63.31 20.01
C ALA A 571 -12.30 -61.95 20.62
N ALA A 572 -12.36 -61.83 21.96
CA ALA A 572 -11.98 -60.59 22.64
C ALA A 572 -10.49 -60.28 22.53
N LEU A 573 -9.62 -61.30 22.65
CA LEU A 573 -8.18 -61.15 22.46
C LEU A 573 -7.82 -60.81 21.01
N ALA A 574 -8.47 -61.46 20.04
CA ALA A 574 -8.31 -61.13 18.62
C ALA A 574 -8.74 -59.68 18.31
N GLY A 575 -9.85 -59.22 18.90
CA GLY A 575 -10.30 -57.84 18.79
C GLY A 575 -9.31 -56.82 19.39
N LEU A 576 -8.70 -57.14 20.53
CA LEU A 576 -7.70 -56.29 21.18
C LEU A 576 -6.38 -56.22 20.39
N ASP A 577 -5.90 -57.34 19.85
CA ASP A 577 -4.71 -57.35 19.01
C ASP A 577 -4.92 -56.60 17.69
N HIS A 578 -6.12 -56.71 17.10
CA HIS A 578 -6.48 -55.92 15.94
C HIS A 578 -6.47 -54.42 16.25
N ALA A 579 -7.10 -54.01 17.37
CA ALA A 579 -7.12 -52.62 17.81
C ALA A 579 -5.71 -52.05 18.07
N ARG A 580 -4.80 -52.84 18.62
CA ARG A 580 -3.38 -52.47 18.80
C ARG A 580 -2.64 -52.34 17.48
N SER A 581 -2.87 -53.25 16.53
CA SER A 581 -2.18 -53.24 15.23
C SER A 581 -2.58 -52.04 14.36
N GLN A 582 -3.79 -51.52 14.54
CA GLN A 582 -4.37 -50.42 13.76
C GLN A 582 -4.41 -49.09 14.54
N ASP A 583 -3.84 -49.04 15.74
CA ASP A 583 -3.79 -47.85 16.62
C ASP A 583 -5.18 -47.21 16.86
N ILE A 584 -6.20 -48.06 17.06
CA ILE A 584 -7.63 -47.68 17.10
C ILE A 584 -8.00 -46.97 18.43
N GLY A 585 -7.08 -46.88 19.39
CA GLY A 585 -7.28 -46.21 20.68
C GLY A 585 -7.71 -47.15 21.80
N ALA A 586 -8.28 -46.63 22.88
CA ALA A 586 -8.76 -47.44 24.00
C ALA A 586 -10.01 -48.22 23.57
N VAL A 587 -10.00 -49.54 23.75
CA VAL A 587 -11.12 -50.43 23.42
C VAL A 587 -11.60 -51.12 24.69
N ARG A 588 -12.91 -51.24 24.84
CA ARG A 588 -13.54 -51.98 25.94
C ARG A 588 -14.43 -53.07 25.37
N LEU A 589 -14.22 -54.31 25.82
CA LEU A 589 -15.00 -55.47 25.41
C LEU A 589 -15.54 -56.19 26.65
N VAL A 590 -16.77 -56.70 26.56
CA VAL A 590 -17.40 -57.56 27.55
C VAL A 590 -17.58 -58.94 26.92
N LEU A 591 -17.30 -59.99 27.68
CA LEU A 591 -17.43 -61.38 27.24
C LEU A 591 -18.87 -61.84 27.43
N ALA A 592 -19.44 -62.49 26.42
CA ALA A 592 -20.76 -63.11 26.49
C ALA A 592 -20.73 -64.45 27.25
N ASP A 593 -19.58 -65.12 27.25
CA ASP A 593 -19.32 -66.36 27.98
C ASP A 593 -17.93 -66.29 28.65
N ASP A 594 -17.88 -66.28 29.98
CA ASP A 594 -16.65 -66.37 30.76
C ASP A 594 -16.67 -67.66 31.59
N PRO A 595 -15.92 -68.71 31.21
CA PRO A 595 -15.91 -69.98 31.91
C PRO A 595 -15.26 -69.92 33.30
N SER A 596 -14.65 -68.79 33.69
CA SER A 596 -14.14 -68.57 35.05
C SER A 596 -15.22 -68.14 36.05
N LEU A 597 -16.38 -67.69 35.56
CA LEU A 597 -17.62 -67.56 36.32
C LEU A 597 -18.30 -68.94 36.41
N GLY A 598 -17.60 -69.89 37.03
CA GLY A 598 -18.10 -71.26 37.22
C GLY A 598 -19.23 -71.33 38.25
N ASP A 599 -20.11 -72.33 38.10
CA ASP A 599 -21.26 -72.68 38.94
C ASP A 599 -21.07 -72.25 40.41
N ALA A 600 -21.60 -71.07 40.75
CA ALA A 600 -21.95 -70.76 42.12
C ALA A 600 -23.16 -71.64 42.44
N ALA A 601 -22.85 -72.81 43.01
CA ALA A 601 -23.80 -73.69 43.67
C ALA A 601 -24.76 -72.89 44.56
N ASP A 602 -26.02 -73.28 44.52
CA ASP A 602 -27.02 -73.21 45.60
C ASP A 602 -26.59 -72.35 46.80
N THR A 603 -26.88 -71.05 46.71
CA THR A 603 -27.40 -70.34 47.86
C THR A 603 -28.73 -69.75 47.42
N ASP A 604 -29.79 -70.42 47.83
CA ASP A 604 -31.08 -69.82 48.13
C ASP A 604 -30.85 -68.57 49.00
N GLU A 605 -30.64 -67.43 48.36
CA GLU A 605 -31.00 -66.14 48.94
C GLU A 605 -32.07 -65.58 48.02
N GLU A 606 -33.31 -65.90 48.36
CA GLU A 606 -34.50 -65.11 48.04
C GLU A 606 -34.09 -63.64 47.99
N GLY A 607 -34.35 -62.98 46.86
CA GLY A 607 -33.82 -61.64 46.58
C GLY A 607 -33.84 -60.76 47.82
N GLU A 608 -32.66 -60.29 48.24
CA GLU A 608 -32.52 -59.40 49.39
C GLU A 608 -33.62 -58.33 49.28
N PRO A 609 -34.62 -58.32 50.17
CA PRO A 609 -35.65 -57.31 50.11
C PRO A 609 -34.94 -55.98 50.29
N ALA A 610 -35.24 -55.06 49.39
CA ALA A 610 -34.65 -53.73 49.38
C ALA A 610 -34.56 -53.15 50.80
N PRO A 611 -33.38 -52.67 51.24
CA PRO A 611 -33.30 -51.95 52.49
C PRO A 611 -34.01 -50.61 52.29
N GLY A 612 -35.29 -50.54 52.69
CA GLY A 612 -36.07 -49.30 52.69
C GLY A 612 -37.02 -49.08 51.51
N ASP A 613 -38.06 -48.28 51.77
CA ASP A 613 -39.07 -47.87 50.79
C ASP A 613 -38.41 -47.12 49.62
N GLY A 614 -38.36 -47.76 48.44
CA GLY A 614 -37.99 -47.11 47.18
C GLY A 614 -36.65 -47.50 46.55
N ALA A 615 -35.91 -48.47 47.09
CA ALA A 615 -34.72 -49.04 46.44
C ALA A 615 -35.06 -50.29 45.61
N LEU A 616 -34.52 -50.37 44.40
CA LEU A 616 -34.66 -51.52 43.50
C LEU A 616 -33.26 -52.08 43.18
N ALA A 617 -33.11 -53.40 43.19
CA ALA A 617 -31.87 -54.04 42.77
C ALA A 617 -31.62 -53.75 41.27
N ALA A 618 -30.43 -53.27 40.89
CA ALA A 618 -30.14 -52.91 39.50
C ALA A 618 -30.33 -54.11 38.54
N ARG A 619 -30.12 -55.33 39.04
CA ARG A 619 -30.29 -56.57 38.28
C ARG A 619 -31.73 -56.90 37.91
N SER A 620 -32.73 -56.52 38.71
CA SER A 620 -34.14 -56.79 38.38
C SER A 620 -34.66 -55.89 37.25
N LEU A 621 -33.95 -54.80 36.94
CA LEU A 621 -34.31 -53.81 35.92
C LEU A 621 -33.70 -54.08 34.54
N VAL A 622 -32.82 -55.08 34.42
CA VAL A 622 -32.09 -55.43 33.19
C VAL A 622 -32.41 -56.86 32.77
N SER A 623 -32.87 -57.02 31.53
CA SER A 623 -33.12 -58.31 30.90
C SER A 623 -32.31 -58.43 29.59
N PRO A 624 -31.56 -59.52 29.36
CA PRO A 624 -30.88 -59.71 28.09
C PRO A 624 -31.89 -59.98 26.96
N ALA A 625 -31.57 -59.55 25.75
CA ALA A 625 -32.42 -59.77 24.57
C ALA A 625 -32.49 -61.25 24.14
N GLN A 626 -31.51 -62.06 24.54
CA GLN A 626 -31.48 -63.51 24.34
C GLN A 626 -31.15 -64.21 25.68
N PRO A 627 -31.98 -65.16 26.16
CA PRO A 627 -31.68 -65.91 27.38
C PRO A 627 -30.45 -66.81 27.15
N GLY A 628 -29.44 -66.69 28.01
CA GLY A 628 -28.17 -67.40 27.86
C GLY A 628 -27.12 -66.99 28.91
N ARG A 629 -25.87 -67.40 28.70
CA ARG A 629 -24.74 -67.20 29.64
C ARG A 629 -24.38 -65.74 29.96
N LEU A 630 -24.93 -64.78 29.21
CA LEU A 630 -24.82 -63.35 29.48
C LEU A 630 -25.47 -62.93 30.81
N GLU A 631 -26.47 -63.68 31.30
CA GLU A 631 -27.11 -63.40 32.60
C GLU A 631 -26.12 -63.49 33.75
N GLN A 632 -25.26 -64.52 33.75
CA GLN A 632 -24.25 -64.74 34.78
C GLN A 632 -23.20 -63.63 34.82
N VAL A 633 -22.84 -63.09 33.66
CA VAL A 633 -21.90 -61.97 33.53
C VAL A 633 -22.54 -60.68 34.07
N LEU A 634 -23.83 -60.44 33.78
CA LEU A 634 -24.57 -59.29 34.31
C LEU A 634 -24.81 -59.41 35.82
N ASP A 635 -25.04 -60.62 36.33
CA ASP A 635 -25.15 -60.92 37.76
C ASP A 635 -23.84 -60.58 38.49
N GLY A 636 -22.68 -60.92 37.91
CA GLY A 636 -21.38 -60.53 38.44
C GLY A 636 -21.11 -59.02 38.39
N LEU A 637 -21.47 -58.36 37.28
CA LEU A 637 -21.21 -56.92 37.07
C LEU A 637 -22.12 -56.00 37.90
N LEU A 638 -23.35 -56.42 38.19
CA LEU A 638 -24.35 -55.62 38.92
C LEU A 638 -24.58 -56.10 40.36
N LYS A 639 -23.76 -57.04 40.86
CA LYS A 639 -23.82 -57.52 42.25
C LYS A 639 -23.64 -56.37 43.23
N GLY A 640 -24.54 -56.23 44.19
CA GLY A 640 -24.50 -55.17 45.21
C GLY A 640 -24.78 -53.75 44.69
N SER A 641 -25.35 -53.63 43.47
CA SER A 641 -25.75 -52.36 42.87
C SER A 641 -27.26 -52.11 43.03
N TRP A 642 -27.61 -50.92 43.51
CA TRP A 642 -28.98 -50.52 43.82
C TRP A 642 -29.36 -49.25 43.06
N VAL A 643 -30.65 -49.11 42.76
CA VAL A 643 -31.21 -47.97 42.03
C VAL A 643 -32.31 -47.32 42.86
N VAL A 644 -32.29 -45.99 42.95
CA VAL A 644 -33.24 -45.17 43.73
C VAL A 644 -33.71 -43.95 42.93
N GLU A 645 -34.83 -43.33 43.30
CA GLU A 645 -35.37 -42.19 42.55
C GLU A 645 -34.54 -40.91 42.66
N ASP A 646 -34.01 -40.60 43.83
CA ASP A 646 -33.32 -39.33 44.11
C ASP A 646 -32.02 -39.47 44.91
N LEU A 647 -31.29 -38.36 45.00
CA LEU A 647 -29.98 -38.30 45.65
C LEU A 647 -30.07 -38.41 47.18
N GLU A 648 -31.19 -38.01 47.77
CA GLU A 648 -31.41 -38.10 49.21
C GLU A 648 -31.66 -39.55 49.63
N ALA A 649 -32.47 -40.30 48.87
CA ALA A 649 -32.66 -41.74 49.02
C ALA A 649 -31.34 -42.50 48.84
N ALA A 650 -30.51 -42.11 47.86
CA ALA A 650 -29.21 -42.75 47.63
C ALA A 650 -28.25 -42.60 48.83
N ARG A 651 -28.30 -41.44 49.49
CA ARG A 651 -27.48 -41.16 50.68
C ARG A 651 -27.97 -41.94 51.90
N THR A 652 -29.28 -42.07 52.07
CA THR A 652 -29.89 -42.83 53.16
C THR A 652 -29.56 -44.32 53.03
N LEU A 653 -29.73 -44.88 51.83
CA LEU A 653 -29.42 -46.28 51.54
C LEU A 653 -27.94 -46.64 51.80
N ARG A 654 -27.02 -45.74 51.44
CA ARG A 654 -25.58 -45.92 51.72
C ARG A 654 -25.20 -45.74 53.19
N GLY A 655 -26.09 -45.14 54.00
CA GLY A 655 -25.95 -45.09 55.45
C GLY A 655 -26.24 -46.45 56.10
N GLU A 656 -27.13 -47.25 55.48
CA GLU A 656 -27.53 -48.58 55.93
C GLU A 656 -26.62 -49.69 55.35
N LEU A 657 -26.21 -49.55 54.07
CA LEU A 657 -25.26 -50.42 53.39
C LEU A 657 -24.03 -49.62 52.91
N PRO A 658 -22.95 -49.54 53.72
CA PRO A 658 -21.78 -48.72 53.39
C PRO A 658 -20.99 -49.22 52.18
N ASP A 659 -21.13 -50.51 51.82
CA ASP A 659 -20.42 -51.15 50.70
C ASP A 659 -21.24 -51.16 49.39
N ALA A 660 -22.49 -50.70 49.41
CA ALA A 660 -23.37 -50.69 48.25
C ALA A 660 -23.04 -49.57 47.23
N VAL A 661 -23.20 -49.88 45.94
CA VAL A 661 -23.12 -48.90 44.85
C VAL A 661 -24.55 -48.49 44.48
N VAL A 662 -24.89 -47.22 44.68
CA VAL A 662 -26.27 -46.73 44.51
C VAL A 662 -26.34 -45.70 43.39
N ALA A 663 -27.22 -45.91 42.41
CA ALA A 663 -27.48 -44.98 41.32
C ALA A 663 -28.86 -44.32 41.40
N THR A 664 -28.95 -43.03 41.11
CA THR A 664 -30.22 -42.31 41.02
C THR A 664 -30.83 -42.46 39.62
N ARG A 665 -32.14 -42.23 39.51
CA ARG A 665 -32.83 -42.14 38.21
C ARG A 665 -32.21 -41.11 37.25
N GLY A 666 -31.59 -40.07 37.82
CA GLY A 666 -30.88 -39.03 37.07
C GLY A 666 -29.53 -39.47 36.50
N GLY A 667 -28.99 -40.63 36.90
CA GLY A 667 -27.68 -41.12 36.49
C GLY A 667 -26.53 -40.68 37.40
N ASP A 668 -26.81 -40.24 38.63
CA ASP A 668 -25.77 -39.98 39.64
C ASP A 668 -25.46 -41.27 40.41
N VAL A 669 -24.18 -41.60 40.60
CA VAL A 669 -23.72 -42.83 41.26
C VAL A 669 -22.93 -42.52 42.52
N LEU A 670 -23.31 -43.17 43.62
CA LEU A 670 -22.65 -43.10 44.91
C LEU A 670 -22.09 -44.48 45.23
N ALA A 671 -20.76 -44.57 45.21
CA ALA A 671 -20.04 -45.79 45.54
C ALA A 671 -19.11 -45.58 46.75
N PRO A 672 -18.57 -46.65 47.35
CA PRO A 672 -17.52 -46.54 48.36
C PRO A 672 -16.28 -45.88 47.75
N GLY A 673 -15.94 -44.68 48.24
CA GLY A 673 -14.75 -43.95 47.85
C GLY A 673 -14.85 -43.10 46.58
N TRP A 674 -15.94 -43.15 45.80
CA TRP A 674 -16.14 -42.28 44.64
C TRP A 674 -17.61 -41.91 44.40
N VAL A 675 -17.82 -40.77 43.77
CA VAL A 675 -19.15 -40.26 43.37
C VAL A 675 -19.05 -39.73 41.95
N ALA A 676 -20.01 -40.09 41.10
CA ALA A 676 -20.12 -39.59 39.73
C ALA A 676 -21.50 -38.97 39.52
N GLY A 677 -21.59 -37.91 38.72
CA GLY A 677 -22.86 -37.23 38.44
C GLY A 677 -23.06 -37.00 36.94
N ALA A 678 -24.30 -37.18 36.48
CA ALA A 678 -24.65 -36.97 35.09
C ALA A 678 -25.01 -35.48 34.86
N GLY A 679 -24.15 -34.72 34.16
CA GLY A 679 -24.54 -33.41 33.65
C GLY A 679 -25.70 -33.53 32.64
N ARG A 680 -26.52 -32.47 32.44
CA ARG A 680 -27.68 -32.50 31.53
C ARG A 680 -27.30 -32.85 30.08
N GLY A 681 -27.31 -34.15 29.78
CA GLY A 681 -27.16 -34.74 28.46
C GLY A 681 -28.25 -35.79 28.22
N PRO A 682 -28.59 -36.12 26.96
CA PRO A 682 -29.64 -37.09 26.66
C PRO A 682 -29.24 -38.52 27.10
N PRO A 683 -30.23 -39.38 27.46
CA PRO A 683 -29.98 -40.77 27.88
C PRO A 683 -29.30 -41.59 26.78
N ARG A 684 -28.35 -42.46 27.17
CA ARG A 684 -27.50 -43.23 26.23
C ARG A 684 -28.09 -44.57 25.77
N PHE A 685 -29.21 -45.03 26.34
CA PHE A 685 -29.97 -46.16 25.80
C PHE A 685 -31.27 -45.66 25.17
N SER A 686 -31.50 -45.95 23.89
CA SER A 686 -32.77 -45.66 23.21
C SER A 686 -33.48 -46.96 22.85
N SER A 687 -34.60 -47.26 23.51
CA SER A 687 -35.50 -48.33 23.09
C SER A 687 -36.49 -47.81 22.04
N SER A 688 -36.23 -48.07 20.75
CA SER A 688 -37.25 -48.01 19.69
C SER A 688 -36.83 -48.80 18.44
N PRO A 689 -37.72 -49.61 17.83
CA PRO A 689 -37.47 -50.31 16.57
C PRO A 689 -37.40 -49.31 15.40
N PRO A 690 -36.83 -49.69 14.23
CA PRO A 690 -36.47 -48.73 13.19
C PRO A 690 -37.70 -48.04 12.59
N PRO A 691 -37.67 -46.71 12.35
CA PRO A 691 -38.81 -46.01 11.79
C PRO A 691 -38.91 -46.23 10.27
N THR A 692 -40.05 -46.80 9.87
CA THR A 692 -40.64 -46.68 8.53
C THR A 692 -40.76 -45.21 8.11
N ARG A 693 -40.20 -44.87 6.96
CA ARG A 693 -40.35 -43.54 6.32
C ARG A 693 -41.76 -43.37 5.75
N ARG A 694 -42.56 -42.45 6.32
CA ARG A 694 -43.57 -41.66 5.58
C ARG A 694 -43.62 -40.22 6.11
N PRO A 695 -44.07 -39.25 5.27
CA PRO A 695 -43.63 -37.87 5.32
C PRO A 695 -44.54 -36.97 6.17
N THR A 696 -43.97 -36.04 6.93
CA THR A 696 -44.72 -35.02 7.67
C THR A 696 -44.58 -33.63 7.07
N ARG A 697 -45.75 -33.13 6.69
CA ARG A 697 -46.27 -31.75 6.60
C ARG A 697 -45.41 -30.62 7.19
N ARG A 698 -45.35 -29.51 6.43
CA ARG A 698 -44.88 -28.16 6.81
C ARG A 698 -45.60 -27.58 8.04
N PRO A 699 -44.90 -26.81 8.91
CA PRO A 699 -45.53 -25.95 9.92
C PRO A 699 -45.76 -24.50 9.39
N PRO A 700 -46.66 -23.71 10.02
CA PRO A 700 -47.08 -22.38 9.55
C PRO A 700 -46.13 -21.25 10.03
N PRO A 701 -46.17 -20.05 9.44
CA PRO A 701 -45.25 -18.96 9.78
C PRO A 701 -45.74 -18.13 10.98
N PRO A 702 -44.85 -17.57 11.82
CA PRO A 702 -45.23 -16.67 12.89
C PRO A 702 -45.42 -15.21 12.42
N ARG A 703 -46.28 -14.52 13.17
CA ARG A 703 -46.86 -13.19 12.94
C ARG A 703 -45.88 -12.02 13.12
N ARG A 704 -46.14 -10.93 12.37
CA ARG A 704 -45.51 -9.60 12.49
C ARG A 704 -45.94 -8.85 13.77
N PRO A 705 -45.12 -7.89 14.24
CA PRO A 705 -45.63 -6.61 14.74
C PRO A 705 -45.20 -5.41 13.86
N ARG A 706 -45.88 -4.28 14.13
CA ARG A 706 -46.14 -3.12 13.26
C ARG A 706 -44.99 -2.08 13.16
N ARG A 707 -45.11 -1.26 12.11
CA ARG A 707 -44.23 -0.18 11.59
C ARG A 707 -44.15 1.08 12.47
N ARG A 708 -43.04 1.84 12.37
CA ARG A 708 -42.94 3.21 11.78
C ARG A 708 -41.46 3.69 11.66
N PRO A 709 -41.14 4.75 10.86
CA PRO A 709 -40.16 4.63 9.78
C PRO A 709 -38.94 5.58 9.87
N THR A 710 -37.85 5.25 9.18
CA THR A 710 -37.05 6.18 8.34
C THR A 710 -36.05 5.37 7.49
N ARG A 711 -35.89 5.76 6.22
CA ARG A 711 -34.99 5.21 5.19
C ARG A 711 -33.79 6.17 5.02
N PRO A 712 -32.78 5.86 4.17
CA PRO A 712 -32.05 4.60 3.93
C PRO A 712 -30.52 4.85 4.01
N TRP A 713 -29.64 3.87 3.76
CA TRP A 713 -28.44 3.94 2.88
C TRP A 713 -27.58 2.66 3.03
N ARG A 714 -27.50 1.93 1.91
CA ARG A 714 -26.56 0.89 1.41
C ARG A 714 -25.38 0.38 2.28
N ARG A 715 -25.20 -0.96 2.30
CA ARG A 715 -23.95 -1.75 2.00
C ARG A 715 -24.18 -3.24 2.40
N LEU A 716 -24.16 -4.25 1.51
CA LEU A 716 -23.00 -4.96 0.89
C LEU A 716 -21.80 -5.06 1.86
N GLY A 717 -21.33 -6.21 2.32
CA GLY A 717 -21.35 -7.56 1.79
C GLY A 717 -19.99 -8.15 2.15
N ALA A 718 -19.97 -9.05 3.13
CA ALA A 718 -18.77 -9.72 3.62
C ALA A 718 -18.44 -10.92 2.73
N GLY A 719 -17.16 -11.03 2.33
CA GLY A 719 -16.63 -12.17 1.59
C GLY A 719 -15.22 -12.48 2.06
N ARG A 720 -15.07 -13.60 2.78
CA ARG A 720 -13.80 -14.26 3.09
C ARG A 720 -13.40 -15.18 1.95
N MET A 721 -12.10 -15.33 1.77
CA MET A 721 -11.44 -16.45 1.08
C MET A 721 -10.25 -16.90 1.95
N PRO A 722 -9.82 -18.17 1.87
CA PRO A 722 -8.49 -18.58 2.30
C PRO A 722 -7.55 -18.87 1.13
N LEU A 723 -6.26 -18.72 1.44
CA LEU A 723 -5.05 -18.94 0.64
C LEU A 723 -4.68 -20.42 0.55
N ALA A 724 -3.97 -20.79 -0.51
CA ALA A 724 -3.07 -21.96 -0.54
C ALA A 724 -1.65 -21.55 -0.98
N ARG A 725 -0.67 -22.21 -0.36
CA ARG A 725 0.76 -21.90 -0.29
C ARG A 725 1.61 -22.54 -1.40
N ARG A 726 2.79 -21.95 -1.58
CA ARG A 726 4.00 -22.48 -2.24
C ARG A 726 4.57 -23.71 -1.51
N SER A 727 5.27 -24.56 -2.26
CA SER A 727 6.42 -25.35 -1.80
C SER A 727 7.52 -25.36 -2.88
N ALA A 728 8.76 -25.62 -2.47
CA ALA A 728 9.98 -25.28 -3.17
C ALA A 728 10.96 -26.46 -3.28
N ARG A 729 11.96 -26.29 -4.16
CA ARG A 729 13.30 -26.95 -4.27
C ARG A 729 13.35 -28.34 -4.91
N HIS A 730 14.17 -28.50 -5.96
CA HIS A 730 15.47 -29.21 -5.96
C HIS A 730 16.14 -29.15 -7.36
N CYS A 731 17.47 -29.12 -7.37
CA CYS A 731 18.46 -29.22 -8.47
C CYS A 731 19.60 -30.11 -7.89
N PRO A 732 20.58 -30.73 -8.63
CA PRO A 732 20.98 -30.71 -10.06
C PRO A 732 21.36 -32.16 -10.58
N PRO A 733 22.41 -32.41 -11.40
CA PRO A 733 22.72 -32.05 -12.81
C PRO A 733 22.96 -33.28 -13.76
N CYS A 734 23.05 -33.06 -15.09
CA CYS A 734 24.08 -33.57 -16.03
C CYS A 734 23.60 -33.73 -17.50
N ALA A 735 24.58 -33.61 -18.41
CA ALA A 735 24.64 -34.07 -19.81
C ALA A 735 24.14 -33.16 -20.96
N ARG A 736 25.15 -32.63 -21.67
CA ARG A 736 25.23 -32.23 -23.10
C ARG A 736 24.88 -33.43 -24.03
N PRO A 737 24.54 -33.25 -25.34
CA PRO A 737 25.39 -32.55 -26.33
C PRO A 737 24.71 -31.74 -27.47
N THR A 738 25.60 -31.03 -28.17
CA THR A 738 25.50 -30.23 -29.42
C THR A 738 24.99 -31.01 -30.65
N PRO A 739 24.57 -30.32 -31.76
CA PRO A 739 25.52 -29.87 -32.79
C PRO A 739 25.28 -28.43 -33.35
N ARG A 740 26.37 -27.80 -33.79
CA ARG A 740 26.49 -26.64 -34.71
C ARG A 740 26.60 -27.18 -36.18
N PRO A 741 26.77 -26.36 -37.24
CA PRO A 741 26.10 -25.11 -37.65
C PRO A 741 25.73 -25.13 -39.17
N LEU A 742 24.96 -24.16 -39.67
CA LEU A 742 24.93 -23.81 -41.10
C LEU A 742 25.25 -22.32 -41.28
N GLY A 743 26.23 -22.06 -42.14
CA GLY A 743 26.80 -20.74 -42.43
C GLY A 743 25.96 -19.88 -43.39
N PRO A 744 26.40 -18.65 -43.67
CA PRO A 744 25.62 -17.62 -44.35
C PRO A 744 25.79 -17.68 -45.88
N PRO A 745 24.81 -17.21 -46.68
CA PRO A 745 25.09 -16.90 -48.07
C PRO A 745 25.62 -15.47 -48.22
N ARG A 746 26.59 -15.40 -49.11
CA ARG A 746 27.33 -14.23 -49.55
C ARG A 746 26.42 -13.25 -50.31
N ARG A 747 26.88 -11.99 -50.30
CA ARG A 747 26.63 -10.94 -51.30
C ARG A 747 26.64 -11.48 -52.74
N TRP A 748 26.00 -10.77 -53.66
CA TRP A 748 26.56 -10.16 -54.89
C TRP A 748 25.47 -9.27 -55.58
N PRO A 749 25.83 -8.40 -56.54
CA PRO A 749 25.41 -6.99 -56.57
C PRO A 749 24.36 -6.63 -57.64
N ALA A 750 23.68 -5.50 -57.41
CA ALA A 750 23.29 -4.48 -58.39
C ALA A 750 22.94 -3.19 -57.63
#